data_AF-A0AAD9EYD3-F1
#
_entry.id   AF-A0AAD9EYD3-F1
#
_cell.length_a   1.000
_cell.length_b   1.000
_cell.length_c   1.000
_cell.angle_alpha   90.00
_cell.angle_beta   90.00
_cell.angle_gamma   90.00
#
_symmetry.space_group_name_H-M   'P 1'
#
loop_
_entity.id
_entity.type
_entity.pdbx_description
1 polymer ?
#
loop_
_entity_poly.entity_id
_entity_poly.type
_entity_poly.pdbx_seq_one_letter_code
_entity_poly.pdbx_strand_id
1 'polypeptide(L)'
;DLGSEDLKREKISFVCQIVRVGRMELRDNNTKKLTSGLRRPFGVAVMDVTDIITGKMDDEDKQHFIPFQPLALDDAIRHKQLNISRFSPRVAGENDFLQTVINKVITAKEVNHKGQGLWVTLKLLPGDIHHIRKDFPHLVDRSTAVARKMGFPEIIMPGDVRNDIYVTLALGDFDKGSKTTPKNVEVTMSVYDEDGKKLERALRDKRGIRETIMRSMYEWLWEENVIFPGAGDEGINEYKSVIYYQVKQPRWFETIKVAIPIEDVNRSHLRFTFRHRSSQDSPGSESDQRSNTVRAHQTDGCYHRCHHSSKDKSEKIFALSFVKLMRYDGTTLRDGEHDLIVYKAEAKKLEDSSLYLNLPATKMELEEKGYSTTGKNTQNLGNCTISKDSFQIATLVCSTKLTQNVTFPLRVIKFSLRYEVVIKIQSCVPSYPAQWVWRSNISLLQQNLRQLMKVEGGEVVKFLQDTLDALFNIMMENSDSDTFDTLVFDALVFIIGLIADRKFQHFNPVLETYIRKHFSATLAYTKLTKVLKNYVDNAEKLTEQLLRAMKALEYIFKFIVRSRVLFNQLYENKGEADFMESLRNLFTSFNDMMNSNSENTGMVKGAALKYVPTIVNDVKLVFDPKELSKLFTEFILKVPLGRLVKQKLDCLIDIVHSDLFTHHDCREIFLPLMTDQLKFHLEKREEPKACCQLLSDILEVLYRKDVGPTQWHVQIVMEKLLRTVNRTVISMGRDSPHIVSSLDVMKVLVDDLHYGDMLLL
;
A
#
# COMPACT_ATOMS: atom_id res chain seq x y z
N ASP A 1 3.56 -12.41 8.44
CA ASP A 1 3.81 -11.51 7.30
C ASP A 1 5.06 -10.68 7.63
N LEU A 2 6.12 -10.81 6.84
CA LEU A 2 7.44 -10.18 7.04
C LEU A 2 7.90 -9.56 5.72
N GLY A 3 8.45 -8.33 5.75
CA GLY A 3 9.03 -7.69 4.56
C GLY A 3 10.53 -7.95 4.42
N SER A 4 11.13 -7.56 3.29
CA SER A 4 12.57 -7.72 3.03
C SER A 4 13.44 -7.01 4.08
N GLU A 5 13.02 -5.83 4.55
CA GLU A 5 13.71 -5.14 5.66
C GLU A 5 13.62 -5.89 6.98
N ASP A 6 12.52 -6.62 7.25
CA ASP A 6 12.39 -7.43 8.46
C ASP A 6 13.30 -8.66 8.39
N LEU A 7 13.41 -9.28 7.19
CA LEU A 7 14.30 -10.42 6.94
C LEU A 7 15.78 -10.06 7.06
N LYS A 8 16.15 -8.79 6.88
CA LYS A 8 17.54 -8.30 7.03
C LYS A 8 17.93 -7.94 8.47
N ARG A 9 17.00 -7.97 9.42
CA ARG A 9 17.30 -7.59 10.81
C ARG A 9 18.29 -8.57 11.42
N GLU A 10 19.26 -8.05 12.17
CA GLU A 10 20.30 -8.85 12.82
C GLU A 10 19.76 -9.83 13.85
N LYS A 11 18.62 -9.51 14.48
CA LYS A 11 17.99 -10.35 15.51
C LYS A 11 16.47 -10.23 15.47
N ILE A 12 15.80 -11.37 15.43
CA ILE A 12 14.34 -11.49 15.48
C ILE A 12 13.95 -12.47 16.56
N SER A 13 13.02 -12.09 17.43
CA SER A 13 12.55 -12.93 18.53
C SER A 13 11.04 -13.11 18.49
N PHE A 14 10.59 -14.34 18.71
CA PHE A 14 9.20 -14.68 18.94
C PHE A 14 8.88 -14.52 20.43
N VAL A 15 7.89 -13.69 20.77
CA VAL A 15 7.57 -13.31 22.15
C VAL A 15 6.13 -13.68 22.48
N CYS A 16 5.93 -14.41 23.57
CA CYS A 16 4.62 -14.71 24.15
C CYS A 16 4.46 -13.99 25.48
N GLN A 17 3.48 -13.09 25.58
CA GLN A 17 3.05 -12.50 26.85
C GLN A 17 1.91 -13.31 27.43
N ILE A 18 2.05 -13.77 28.68
CA ILE A 18 1.05 -14.62 29.33
C ILE A 18 0.28 -13.78 30.35
N VAL A 19 -1.02 -13.66 30.10
CA VAL A 19 -1.96 -12.89 30.91
C VAL A 19 -2.97 -13.84 31.52
N ARG A 20 -3.14 -13.78 32.85
CA ARG A 20 -4.12 -14.59 33.58
C ARG A 20 -5.42 -13.81 33.77
N VAL A 21 -6.54 -14.42 33.40
CA VAL A 21 -7.89 -13.88 33.65
C VAL A 21 -8.46 -14.51 34.92
N GLY A 22 -8.94 -13.70 35.87
CA GLY A 22 -9.55 -14.21 37.11
C GLY A 22 -9.62 -13.20 38.26
N ARG A 23 -9.48 -13.68 39.49
CA ARG A 23 -9.66 -12.91 40.74
C ARG A 23 -8.45 -12.09 41.12
N MET A 24 -8.59 -10.84 41.58
CA MET A 24 -7.44 -9.97 41.89
C MET A 24 -6.40 -10.58 42.86
N GLU A 25 -6.86 -11.14 43.97
CA GLU A 25 -6.03 -11.89 44.93
C GLU A 25 -6.08 -13.41 44.65
N LEU A 26 -4.94 -14.10 44.84
CA LEU A 26 -4.81 -15.55 44.64
C LEU A 26 -5.02 -16.37 45.93
N ARG A 27 -5.56 -15.76 47.00
CA ARG A 27 -5.78 -16.45 48.28
C ARG A 27 -7.00 -17.36 48.23
N ASP A 28 -6.83 -18.61 48.64
CA ASP A 28 -7.93 -19.54 48.93
C ASP A 28 -8.55 -19.22 50.29
N ASN A 29 -9.40 -18.20 50.34
CA ASN A 29 -10.25 -17.95 51.50
C ASN A 29 -11.68 -18.39 51.18
N ASN A 30 -12.11 -19.50 51.80
CA ASN A 30 -13.41 -20.15 51.60
C ASN A 30 -14.66 -19.34 52.05
N THR A 31 -14.57 -18.02 52.21
CA THR A 31 -15.67 -17.22 52.79
C THR A 31 -15.89 -15.81 52.21
N LYS A 32 -15.27 -15.44 51.08
CA LYS A 32 -15.50 -14.11 50.47
C LYS A 32 -15.87 -14.16 48.98
N LYS A 33 -16.86 -13.36 48.58
CA LYS A 33 -17.14 -13.02 47.17
C LYS A 33 -15.91 -12.31 46.61
N LEU A 34 -15.31 -12.89 45.57
CA LEU A 34 -14.05 -12.43 44.98
C LEU A 34 -14.35 -11.88 43.59
N THR A 35 -13.66 -10.79 43.22
CA THR A 35 -13.79 -10.19 41.88
C THR A 35 -13.45 -11.22 40.79
N SER A 36 -14.12 -11.18 39.64
CA SER A 36 -13.87 -12.09 38.52
C SER A 36 -13.62 -11.32 37.21
N GLY A 37 -13.04 -11.99 36.21
CA GLY A 37 -12.83 -11.41 34.88
C GLY A 37 -11.69 -10.40 34.75
N LEU A 38 -10.80 -10.27 35.74
CA LEU A 38 -9.69 -9.31 35.70
C LEU A 38 -8.47 -9.88 34.97
N ARG A 39 -7.91 -9.11 34.03
CA ARG A 39 -6.68 -9.45 33.29
C ARG A 39 -5.44 -9.02 34.09
N ARG A 40 -4.50 -9.94 34.32
CA ARG A 40 -3.29 -9.70 35.13
C ARG A 40 -2.05 -10.30 34.48
N PRO A 41 -0.87 -9.67 34.62
CA PRO A 41 0.36 -10.21 34.06
C PRO A 41 0.75 -11.49 34.82
N PHE A 42 1.21 -12.50 34.09
CA PHE A 42 1.67 -13.77 34.69
C PHE A 42 3.14 -14.05 34.38
N GLY A 43 3.56 -13.86 33.12
CA GLY A 43 4.95 -14.03 32.72
C GLY A 43 5.13 -13.91 31.22
N VAL A 44 6.34 -14.24 30.75
CA VAL A 44 6.73 -14.11 29.34
C VAL A 44 7.54 -15.33 28.90
N ALA A 45 7.45 -15.67 27.62
CA ALA A 45 8.28 -16.68 26.98
C ALA A 45 8.87 -16.06 25.70
N VAL A 46 10.17 -16.23 25.47
CA VAL A 46 10.86 -15.61 24.31
C VAL A 46 11.79 -16.63 23.66
N MET A 47 11.77 -16.69 22.34
CA MET A 47 12.65 -17.53 21.53
C MET A 47 13.31 -16.70 20.43
N ASP A 48 14.62 -16.88 20.23
CA ASP A 48 15.30 -16.34 19.05
C ASP A 48 14.95 -17.18 17.83
N VAL A 49 14.45 -16.53 16.78
CA VAL A 49 14.01 -17.18 15.53
C VAL A 49 14.81 -16.70 14.33
N THR A 50 15.93 -16.01 14.55
CA THR A 50 16.75 -15.40 13.49
C THR A 50 17.27 -16.45 12.50
N ASP A 51 17.78 -17.58 12.98
CA ASP A 51 18.32 -18.63 12.11
C ASP A 51 17.23 -19.38 11.31
N ILE A 52 16.01 -19.48 11.87
CA ILE A 52 14.84 -20.05 11.19
C ILE A 52 14.39 -19.10 10.07
N ILE A 53 14.31 -17.80 10.35
CA ILE A 53 13.86 -16.79 9.38
C ILE A 53 14.89 -16.58 8.25
N THR A 54 16.19 -16.68 8.56
CA THR A 54 17.26 -16.56 7.56
C THR A 54 17.51 -17.85 6.77
N GLY A 55 16.78 -18.93 7.05
CA GLY A 55 16.92 -20.22 6.37
C GLY A 55 18.24 -20.94 6.67
N LYS A 56 18.94 -20.56 7.75
CA LYS A 56 20.16 -21.24 8.20
C LYS A 56 19.88 -22.54 8.96
N MET A 57 18.67 -22.66 9.49
CA MET A 57 18.16 -23.87 10.13
C MET A 57 16.93 -24.37 9.36
N ASP A 58 17.01 -25.62 8.91
CA ASP A 58 15.88 -26.35 8.32
C ASP A 58 15.30 -27.28 9.39
N ASP A 59 14.18 -26.88 10.01
CA ASP A 59 13.60 -27.53 11.20
C ASP A 59 12.05 -27.58 11.06
N GLU A 60 11.52 -27.84 9.85
CA GLU A 60 10.10 -27.69 9.50
C GLU A 60 9.11 -28.43 10.41
N ASP A 61 9.50 -29.56 11.00
CA ASP A 61 8.64 -30.41 11.83
C ASP A 61 9.07 -30.48 13.31
N LYS A 62 10.10 -29.71 13.69
CA LYS A 62 10.63 -29.79 15.06
C LYS A 62 9.79 -28.96 16.02
N GLN A 63 9.46 -29.58 17.14
CA GLN A 63 8.85 -28.87 18.25
C GLN A 63 9.93 -28.13 19.04
N HIS A 64 9.77 -26.81 19.17
CA HIS A 64 10.63 -25.96 19.97
C HIS A 64 9.97 -25.72 21.33
N PHE A 65 10.71 -26.00 22.40
CA PHE A 65 10.30 -25.67 23.76
C PHE A 65 10.78 -24.27 24.13
N ILE A 66 9.84 -23.36 24.35
CA ILE A 66 10.11 -21.98 24.77
C ILE A 66 9.97 -21.89 26.29
N PRO A 67 11.05 -21.62 27.04
CA PRO A 67 11.01 -21.57 28.49
C PRO A 67 10.15 -20.41 28.99
N PHE A 68 9.32 -20.70 29.99
CA PHE A 68 8.50 -19.70 30.64
C PHE A 68 9.26 -18.99 31.77
N GLN A 69 9.31 -17.65 31.70
CA GLN A 69 9.80 -16.80 32.77
C GLN A 69 8.61 -16.12 33.48
N PRO A 70 8.24 -16.55 34.70
CA PRO A 70 7.24 -15.84 35.49
C PRO A 70 7.75 -14.44 35.87
N LEU A 71 6.82 -13.47 35.95
CA LEU A 71 7.10 -12.25 36.71
C LEU A 71 7.30 -12.66 38.17
N ALA A 72 8.40 -12.22 38.78
CA ALA A 72 8.86 -12.70 40.09
C ALA A 72 7.73 -12.71 41.14
N LEU A 73 7.14 -13.88 41.42
CA LEU A 73 6.67 -14.19 42.77
C LEU A 73 7.93 -14.35 43.60
N ASP A 74 8.29 -13.36 44.41
CA ASP A 74 9.49 -13.43 45.25
C ASP A 74 9.57 -14.77 46.02
N ASP A 75 10.80 -15.25 46.11
CA ASP A 75 11.28 -16.54 46.60
C ASP A 75 10.89 -16.90 48.05
N ALA A 76 9.60 -17.13 48.33
CA ALA A 76 9.15 -17.73 49.59
C ALA A 76 8.96 -19.27 49.53
N ILE A 77 9.35 -19.92 48.42
CA ILE A 77 9.31 -21.40 48.30
C ILE A 77 10.73 -22.01 48.37
N ARG A 78 11.81 -21.23 48.26
CA ARG A 78 13.14 -21.81 47.99
C ARG A 78 13.98 -22.25 49.18
N HIS A 79 13.80 -21.78 50.42
CA HIS A 79 14.62 -22.26 51.54
C HIS A 79 13.91 -22.22 52.90
N LYS A 80 13.06 -23.23 53.20
CA LYS A 80 13.02 -23.94 54.50
C LYS A 80 11.79 -24.82 54.59
N GLN A 81 12.03 -26.12 54.65
CA GLN A 81 11.12 -27.07 55.25
C GLN A 81 11.11 -26.79 56.76
N LEU A 82 10.07 -26.13 57.30
CA LEU A 82 9.67 -26.13 58.71
C LEU A 82 8.36 -25.32 58.92
N ASN A 83 7.34 -26.01 59.42
CA ASN A 83 6.18 -25.57 60.22
C ASN A 83 5.27 -24.40 59.76
N ILE A 84 4.06 -24.80 59.35
CA ILE A 84 2.72 -24.28 59.73
C ILE A 84 2.52 -22.74 59.78
N SER A 85 1.67 -22.27 58.85
CA SER A 85 0.85 -21.05 58.84
C SER A 85 1.54 -19.70 59.13
N ARG A 86 1.92 -18.96 58.07
CA ARG A 86 1.71 -17.49 57.94
C ARG A 86 2.36 -16.79 56.74
N PHE A 87 3.09 -17.45 55.85
CA PHE A 87 3.77 -16.76 54.74
C PHE A 87 3.11 -17.00 53.37
N SER A 88 2.56 -15.93 52.80
CA SER A 88 1.78 -15.87 51.54
C SER A 88 2.68 -15.72 50.30
N PRO A 89 2.28 -16.23 49.12
CA PRO A 89 2.84 -15.76 47.85
C PRO A 89 2.36 -14.32 47.63
N ARG A 90 3.28 -13.35 47.67
CA ARG A 90 2.99 -11.97 47.28
C ARG A 90 2.83 -11.93 45.75
N VAL A 91 1.86 -11.15 45.28
CA VAL A 91 1.73 -10.77 43.85
C VAL A 91 3.04 -10.11 43.43
N ALA A 92 3.43 -10.29 42.17
CA ALA A 92 4.74 -10.00 41.62
C ALA A 92 5.43 -8.75 42.21
N GLY A 93 6.72 -8.89 42.51
CA GLY A 93 7.56 -7.86 43.13
C GLY A 93 7.32 -6.47 42.56
N GLU A 94 7.22 -5.50 43.47
CA GLU A 94 7.07 -4.09 43.15
C GLU A 94 8.12 -3.71 42.09
N ASN A 95 7.65 -3.38 40.86
CA ASN A 95 8.39 -2.79 39.71
C ASN A 95 8.80 -3.67 38.51
N ASP A 96 8.52 -4.98 38.47
CA ASP A 96 8.77 -5.77 37.24
C ASP A 96 7.56 -5.73 36.29
N PHE A 97 7.76 -5.25 35.06
CA PHE A 97 6.75 -5.18 33.98
C PHE A 97 7.02 -6.22 32.90
N LEU A 98 5.99 -6.68 32.17
CA LEU A 98 6.13 -7.67 31.09
C LEU A 98 7.25 -7.29 30.11
N GLN A 99 7.29 -6.03 29.68
CA GLN A 99 8.32 -5.53 28.77
C GLN A 99 9.74 -5.59 29.35
N THR A 100 9.91 -5.31 30.65
CA THR A 100 11.20 -5.41 31.33
C THR A 100 11.67 -6.87 31.36
N VAL A 101 10.75 -7.81 31.63
CA VAL A 101 11.09 -9.25 31.66
C VAL A 101 11.43 -9.75 30.26
N ILE A 102 10.72 -9.30 29.21
CA ILE A 102 11.06 -9.63 27.81
C ILE A 102 12.52 -9.25 27.52
N ASN A 103 12.92 -8.02 27.82
CA ASN A 103 14.28 -7.55 27.56
C ASN A 103 15.33 -8.32 28.39
N LYS A 104 15.00 -8.66 29.64
CA LYS A 104 15.86 -9.51 30.49
C LYS A 104 16.07 -10.90 29.86
N VAL A 105 15.00 -11.56 29.40
CA VAL A 105 15.07 -12.90 28.77
C VAL A 105 15.85 -12.86 27.46
N ILE A 106 15.63 -11.85 26.61
CA ILE A 106 16.37 -11.66 25.34
C ILE A 106 17.88 -11.55 25.58
N THR A 107 18.28 -10.98 26.72
CA THR A 107 19.68 -10.79 27.11
C THR A 107 20.26 -12.02 27.82
N ALA A 108 19.47 -12.74 28.61
CA ALA A 108 19.94 -13.76 29.55
C ALA A 108 20.40 -15.09 28.92
N LYS A 109 20.11 -15.36 27.64
CA LYS A 109 20.38 -16.61 26.88
C LYS A 109 19.80 -17.91 27.47
N GLU A 110 19.77 -18.09 28.79
CA GLU A 110 19.14 -19.22 29.48
C GLU A 110 18.18 -18.74 30.59
N VAL A 111 17.05 -19.43 30.69
CA VAL A 111 15.98 -19.14 31.66
C VAL A 111 15.80 -20.36 32.56
N ASN A 112 15.84 -20.17 33.89
CA ASN A 112 15.55 -21.25 34.83
C ASN A 112 14.04 -21.52 34.90
N HIS A 113 13.56 -22.38 33.99
CA HIS A 113 12.13 -22.58 33.72
C HIS A 113 11.50 -23.77 34.46
N LYS A 114 12.28 -24.63 35.16
CA LYS A 114 11.79 -25.79 35.92
C LYS A 114 10.78 -26.67 35.15
N GLY A 115 10.96 -26.83 33.84
CA GLY A 115 10.06 -27.60 32.97
C GLY A 115 8.77 -26.89 32.52
N GLN A 116 8.52 -25.63 32.91
CA GLN A 116 7.39 -24.84 32.43
C GLN A 116 7.74 -24.09 31.15
N GLY A 117 6.87 -24.15 30.14
CA GLY A 117 7.12 -23.52 28.84
C GLY A 117 6.01 -23.77 27.84
N LEU A 118 6.22 -23.29 26.62
CA LEU A 118 5.32 -23.46 25.49
C LEU A 118 6.00 -24.32 24.43
N TRP A 119 5.27 -25.27 23.85
CA TRP A 119 5.73 -26.00 22.68
C TRP A 119 5.16 -25.32 21.43
N VAL A 120 6.04 -24.97 20.49
CA VAL A 120 5.65 -24.35 19.22
C VAL A 120 6.34 -25.04 18.05
N THR A 121 5.68 -25.04 16.90
CA THR A 121 6.26 -25.42 15.61
C THR A 121 6.20 -24.19 14.70
N LEU A 122 7.27 -23.91 13.97
CA LEU A 122 7.39 -22.73 13.11
C LEU A 122 7.80 -23.15 11.71
N LYS A 123 7.12 -22.62 10.70
CA LYS A 123 7.46 -22.82 9.29
C LYS A 123 7.44 -21.49 8.55
N LEU A 124 8.51 -21.20 7.81
CA LEU A 124 8.60 -20.01 6.96
C LEU A 124 8.02 -20.34 5.58
N LEU A 125 7.00 -19.59 5.16
CA LEU A 125 6.35 -19.77 3.86
C LEU A 125 6.63 -18.55 2.97
N PRO A 126 7.35 -18.71 1.83
CA PRO A 126 7.61 -17.61 0.92
C PRO A 126 6.38 -17.32 0.04
N GLY A 127 6.09 -16.04 -0.17
CA GLY A 127 4.98 -15.58 -1.03
C GLY A 127 3.93 -14.76 -0.28
N ASP A 128 2.96 -14.24 -1.02
CA ASP A 128 1.81 -13.56 -0.41
C ASP A 128 0.77 -14.58 0.12
N ILE A 129 -0.18 -14.09 0.91
CA ILE A 129 -1.21 -14.93 1.54
C ILE A 129 -2.10 -15.66 0.52
N HIS A 130 -2.28 -15.14 -0.69
CA HIS A 130 -3.12 -15.77 -1.72
C HIS A 130 -2.38 -16.94 -2.36
N HIS A 131 -1.10 -16.76 -2.68
CA HIS A 131 -0.22 -17.82 -3.17
C HIS A 131 -0.04 -18.91 -2.11
N ILE A 132 0.26 -18.53 -0.86
CA ILE A 132 0.45 -19.48 0.24
C ILE A 132 -0.79 -20.34 0.47
N ARG A 133 -2.00 -19.77 0.44
CA ARG A 133 -3.25 -20.54 0.58
C ARG A 133 -3.49 -21.51 -0.57
N LYS A 134 -3.00 -21.19 -1.77
CA LYS A 134 -3.12 -22.05 -2.95
C LYS A 134 -2.11 -23.19 -2.91
N ASP A 135 -0.87 -22.89 -2.51
CA ASP A 135 0.25 -23.84 -2.56
C ASP A 135 0.32 -24.71 -1.30
N PHE A 136 -0.14 -24.19 -0.15
CA PHE A 136 -0.14 -24.87 1.16
C PHE A 136 -1.53 -24.92 1.83
N PRO A 137 -2.58 -25.42 1.17
CA PRO A 137 -3.94 -25.43 1.72
C PRO A 137 -4.10 -26.29 2.98
N HIS A 138 -3.18 -27.22 3.23
CA HIS A 138 -3.14 -28.05 4.43
C HIS A 138 -2.55 -27.34 5.66
N LEU A 139 -1.79 -26.25 5.47
CA LEU A 139 -1.21 -25.44 6.55
C LEU A 139 -2.03 -24.19 6.83
N VAL A 140 -2.64 -23.61 5.78
CA VAL A 140 -3.38 -22.36 5.87
C VAL A 140 -4.77 -22.57 5.30
N ASP A 141 -5.73 -22.75 6.19
CA ASP A 141 -7.15 -22.83 5.86
C ASP A 141 -7.88 -21.48 6.07
N ARG A 142 -9.21 -21.51 6.05
CA ARG A 142 -10.04 -20.30 6.29
C ARG A 142 -10.13 -19.91 7.76
N SER A 143 -9.92 -20.83 8.69
CA SER A 143 -9.92 -20.59 10.15
C SER A 143 -8.58 -20.12 10.69
N THR A 144 -7.51 -20.24 9.91
CA THR A 144 -6.17 -19.84 10.29
C THR A 144 -6.13 -18.33 10.55
N ALA A 145 -5.81 -17.95 11.79
CA ALA A 145 -5.67 -16.55 12.18
C ALA A 145 -4.51 -15.89 11.41
N VAL A 146 -4.79 -14.81 10.68
CA VAL A 146 -3.78 -14.09 9.89
C VAL A 146 -3.42 -12.78 10.59
N ALA A 147 -2.22 -12.74 11.18
CA ALA A 147 -1.61 -11.51 11.66
C ALA A 147 -0.84 -10.81 10.53
N ARG A 148 -1.41 -9.74 9.98
CA ARG A 148 -0.73 -8.87 9.00
C ARG A 148 0.37 -8.05 9.67
N LYS A 149 1.42 -7.73 8.91
CA LYS A 149 2.49 -6.83 9.38
C LYS A 149 1.91 -5.50 9.86
N MET A 150 2.40 -4.97 10.99
CA MET A 150 2.08 -3.61 11.41
C MET A 150 2.75 -2.62 10.43
N GLY A 151 1.95 -1.84 9.70
CA GLY A 151 2.42 -1.05 8.56
C GLY A 151 2.24 -1.76 7.21
N PHE A 152 2.69 -1.14 6.13
CA PHE A 152 2.48 -1.65 4.78
C PHE A 152 3.47 -2.75 4.39
N PRO A 153 3.07 -3.73 3.55
CA PRO A 153 4.02 -4.49 2.75
C PRO A 153 4.79 -3.54 1.81
N GLU A 154 5.91 -4.02 1.27
CA GLU A 154 6.76 -3.22 0.38
C GLU A 154 6.03 -2.79 -0.90
N ILE A 155 5.15 -3.67 -1.39
CA ILE A 155 4.32 -3.43 -2.57
C ILE A 155 2.87 -3.47 -2.13
N ILE A 156 2.13 -2.41 -2.48
CA ILE A 156 0.68 -2.33 -2.30
C ILE A 156 0.06 -2.47 -3.69
N MET A 157 -0.71 -3.54 -3.91
CA MET A 157 -1.34 -3.75 -5.21
C MET A 157 -2.55 -2.83 -5.39
N PRO A 158 -2.89 -2.42 -6.62
CA PRO A 158 -4.10 -1.64 -6.86
C PRO A 158 -5.34 -2.45 -6.42
N GLY A 159 -6.27 -1.79 -5.75
CA GLY A 159 -7.46 -2.41 -5.14
C GLY A 159 -7.28 -2.90 -3.70
N ASP A 160 -6.04 -2.95 -3.17
CA ASP A 160 -5.81 -3.31 -1.76
C ASP A 160 -6.26 -2.17 -0.83
N VAL A 161 -7.42 -2.36 -0.18
CA VAL A 161 -7.94 -1.42 0.81
C VAL A 161 -7.52 -1.86 2.21
N ARG A 162 -6.82 -0.98 2.92
CA ARG A 162 -6.43 -1.18 4.32
C ARG A 162 -6.67 0.10 5.11
N ASN A 163 -7.27 -0.01 6.27
CA ASN A 163 -7.51 1.10 7.18
C ASN A 163 -7.39 0.64 8.65
N ASP A 164 -6.21 0.16 9.02
CA ASP A 164 -5.93 -0.31 10.36
C ASP A 164 -5.27 0.81 11.18
N ILE A 165 -5.80 1.08 12.37
CA ILE A 165 -5.21 2.02 13.34
C ILE A 165 -4.75 1.19 14.53
N TYR A 166 -3.44 1.05 14.72
CA TYR A 166 -2.90 0.38 15.89
C TYR A 166 -2.76 1.40 17.02
N VAL A 167 -3.34 1.08 18.17
CA VAL A 167 -3.32 1.91 19.39
C VAL A 167 -2.63 1.12 20.47
N THR A 168 -1.53 1.65 20.99
CA THR A 168 -0.78 1.05 22.10
C THR A 168 -1.05 1.84 23.37
N LEU A 169 -1.59 1.18 24.39
CA LEU A 169 -1.65 1.72 25.75
C LEU A 169 -0.23 1.65 26.32
N ALA A 170 0.48 2.77 26.42
CA ALA A 170 1.89 2.77 26.81
C ALA A 170 2.04 2.77 28.34
N LEU A 171 1.85 3.93 28.97
CA LEU A 171 2.06 4.13 30.40
C LEU A 171 1.11 5.17 30.99
N GLY A 172 1.00 5.19 32.31
CA GLY A 172 0.34 6.27 33.04
C GLY A 172 0.97 6.53 34.39
N ASP A 173 0.63 7.66 35.02
CA ASP A 173 0.97 8.00 36.41
C ASP A 173 -0.28 8.52 37.09
N PHE A 174 -0.78 7.78 38.10
CA PHE A 174 -2.00 8.13 38.80
C PHE A 174 -1.73 8.37 40.28
N ASP A 175 -2.12 9.53 40.77
CA ASP A 175 -1.97 9.87 42.18
C ASP A 175 -2.87 8.97 43.05
N LYS A 176 -2.32 8.57 44.20
CA LYS A 176 -3.07 7.86 45.25
C LYS A 176 -4.13 8.76 45.91
N GLY A 177 -4.00 10.07 45.74
CA GLY A 177 -4.90 11.06 46.35
C GLY A 177 -4.90 10.93 47.87
N SER A 178 -6.09 10.86 48.47
CA SER A 178 -6.25 10.72 49.94
C SER A 178 -6.05 9.29 50.46
N LYS A 179 -5.83 8.30 49.60
CA LYS A 179 -5.68 6.88 50.01
C LYS A 179 -4.24 6.54 50.41
N THR A 180 -4.10 5.53 51.27
CA THR A 180 -2.79 5.03 51.72
C THR A 180 -2.05 4.21 50.66
N THR A 181 -2.78 3.49 49.80
CA THR A 181 -2.23 2.66 48.73
C THR A 181 -2.53 3.22 47.33
N PRO A 182 -1.68 2.96 46.32
CA PRO A 182 -1.97 3.30 44.93
C PRO A 182 -3.22 2.58 44.41
N LYS A 183 -3.86 3.17 43.39
CA LYS A 183 -5.04 2.59 42.75
C LYS A 183 -4.64 1.40 41.86
N ASN A 184 -5.41 0.31 41.90
CA ASN A 184 -5.38 -0.69 40.83
C ASN A 184 -6.15 -0.11 39.63
N VAL A 185 -5.42 0.40 38.63
CA VAL A 185 -6.01 1.11 37.49
C VAL A 185 -6.34 0.13 36.37
N GLU A 186 -7.59 0.15 35.92
CA GLU A 186 -8.05 -0.47 34.68
C GLU A 186 -8.37 0.65 33.68
N VAL A 187 -7.76 0.56 32.49
CA VAL A 187 -8.06 1.45 31.37
C VAL A 187 -9.05 0.75 30.47
N THR A 188 -10.12 1.46 30.13
CA THR A 188 -11.14 0.98 29.22
C THR A 188 -11.14 1.86 27.97
N MET A 189 -10.81 1.26 26.83
CA MET A 189 -10.79 1.91 25.51
C MET A 189 -12.05 1.59 24.72
N SER A 190 -12.61 2.59 24.05
CA SER A 190 -13.79 2.45 23.20
C SER A 190 -13.79 3.50 22.09
N VAL A 191 -14.47 3.22 20.97
CA VAL A 191 -14.61 4.14 19.84
C VAL A 191 -15.98 4.80 19.88
N TYR A 192 -16.03 6.11 19.74
CA TYR A 192 -17.25 6.92 19.74
C TYR A 192 -17.29 7.84 18.52
N ASP A 193 -18.49 8.22 18.10
CA ASP A 193 -18.70 9.32 17.16
C ASP A 193 -18.84 10.67 17.87
N GLU A 194 -18.92 11.75 17.08
CA GLU A 194 -19.08 13.13 17.54
C GLU A 194 -20.33 13.36 18.39
N ASP A 195 -21.39 12.57 18.14
CA ASP A 195 -22.64 12.60 18.90
C ASP A 195 -22.55 11.84 20.23
N GLY A 196 -21.42 11.18 20.50
CA GLY A 196 -21.21 10.36 21.69
C GLY A 196 -21.91 9.02 21.66
N LYS A 197 -22.34 8.57 20.48
CA LYS A 197 -22.75 7.20 20.26
C LYS A 197 -21.51 6.34 20.07
N LYS A 198 -21.51 5.19 20.75
CA LYS A 198 -20.45 4.20 20.60
C LYS A 198 -20.54 3.58 19.21
N LEU A 199 -19.41 3.41 18.54
CA LEU A 199 -19.36 2.76 17.24
C LEU A 199 -19.55 1.25 17.44
N GLU A 200 -20.82 0.85 17.53
CA GLU A 200 -21.29 -0.53 17.61
C GLU A 200 -22.45 -0.65 16.61
N ARG A 201 -22.47 -1.70 15.79
CA ARG A 201 -23.67 -2.12 15.03
C ARG A 201 -24.45 -0.98 14.34
N ALA A 202 -23.96 -0.49 13.22
CA ALA A 202 -24.74 0.35 12.31
C ALA A 202 -25.45 -0.49 11.23
N LEU A 203 -26.42 -1.32 11.64
CA LEU A 203 -27.67 -1.36 10.87
C LEU A 203 -28.34 0.01 11.07
N ARG A 204 -27.77 1.06 10.47
CA ARG A 204 -28.48 2.32 10.30
C ARG A 204 -29.75 1.95 9.53
N ASP A 205 -30.90 2.34 10.08
CA ASP A 205 -32.22 2.29 9.47
C ASP A 205 -32.17 2.94 8.06
N LYS A 206 -31.71 2.20 7.05
CA LYS A 206 -31.61 2.66 5.66
C LYS A 206 -32.91 2.32 4.94
N ARG A 207 -34.01 2.92 5.41
CA ARG A 207 -35.30 2.93 4.71
C ARG A 207 -35.36 3.85 3.48
N GLY A 208 -34.23 4.46 3.05
CA GLY A 208 -34.25 5.53 2.05
C GLY A 208 -33.28 5.48 0.87
N ILE A 209 -32.32 4.54 0.76
CA ILE A 209 -31.35 4.55 -0.35
C ILE A 209 -31.33 3.20 -1.06
N ARG A 210 -32.04 3.15 -2.20
CA ARG A 210 -31.95 2.09 -3.21
C ARG A 210 -30.69 2.31 -4.05
N GLU A 211 -29.59 1.65 -3.70
CA GLU A 211 -28.52 1.29 -4.64
C GLU A 211 -28.11 -0.16 -4.32
N THR A 212 -28.56 -1.09 -5.16
CA THR A 212 -28.71 -2.52 -4.85
C THR A 212 -27.48 -3.37 -5.19
N ILE A 213 -26.38 -2.80 -5.70
CA ILE A 213 -25.24 -3.60 -6.19
C ILE A 213 -23.97 -3.43 -5.33
N MET A 214 -23.74 -2.27 -4.72
CA MET A 214 -22.56 -2.03 -3.88
C MET A 214 -22.80 -2.36 -2.40
N ARG A 215 -24.07 -2.39 -1.97
CA ARG A 215 -24.46 -2.64 -0.58
C ARG A 215 -24.27 -4.09 -0.15
N SER A 216 -24.55 -5.06 -1.01
CA SER A 216 -24.41 -6.49 -0.71
C SER A 216 -22.94 -6.91 -0.54
N MET A 217 -22.00 -6.25 -1.19
CA MET A 217 -20.58 -6.60 -1.12
C MET A 217 -19.87 -5.97 0.09
N TYR A 218 -20.29 -4.76 0.50
CA TYR A 218 -19.73 -4.08 1.68
C TYR A 218 -20.50 -4.34 2.98
N GLU A 219 -21.81 -4.63 2.99
CA GLU A 219 -22.54 -4.96 4.24
C GLU A 219 -22.26 -6.39 4.74
N TRP A 220 -21.82 -7.31 3.87
CA TRP A 220 -21.52 -8.71 4.26
C TRP A 220 -20.11 -8.94 4.80
N LEU A 221 -19.23 -7.94 4.77
CA LEU A 221 -17.79 -8.11 5.07
C LEU A 221 -17.30 -7.42 6.34
N TRP A 222 -18.16 -6.70 7.07
CA TRP A 222 -17.76 -5.99 8.28
C TRP A 222 -18.32 -6.70 9.51
N GLU A 223 -17.40 -7.15 10.37
CA GLU A 223 -17.73 -7.61 11.71
C GLU A 223 -18.36 -6.46 12.52
N GLU A 224 -19.30 -6.79 13.39
CA GLU A 224 -20.18 -5.83 14.09
C GLU A 224 -19.46 -4.84 15.02
N ASN A 225 -18.16 -5.04 15.23
CA ASN A 225 -17.32 -4.42 16.25
C ASN A 225 -15.98 -3.94 15.65
N VAL A 226 -15.47 -2.80 16.12
CA VAL A 226 -14.33 -2.10 15.48
C VAL A 226 -12.98 -2.27 16.18
N ILE A 227 -12.94 -2.90 17.37
CA ILE A 227 -11.72 -3.08 18.15
C ILE A 227 -11.31 -4.56 18.10
N PHE A 228 -10.06 -4.83 17.75
CA PHE A 228 -9.50 -6.16 17.57
C PHE A 228 -8.26 -6.31 18.45
N PRO A 229 -8.36 -7.01 19.59
CA PRO A 229 -7.24 -7.22 20.52
C PRO A 229 -6.06 -7.96 19.91
N GLY A 230 -6.35 -8.90 19.00
CA GLY A 230 -5.36 -9.76 18.37
C GLY A 230 -5.84 -10.26 17.01
N ALA A 231 -4.98 -11.03 16.34
CA ALA A 231 -5.36 -11.71 15.10
C ALA A 231 -6.13 -13.00 15.43
N GLY A 232 -7.30 -13.19 14.81
CA GLY A 232 -8.17 -14.35 15.06
C GLY A 232 -9.15 -14.18 16.22
N ASP A 233 -9.04 -13.09 16.98
CA ASP A 233 -10.08 -12.69 17.94
C ASP A 233 -11.24 -12.00 17.21
N GLU A 234 -12.46 -12.29 17.64
CA GLU A 234 -13.64 -11.55 17.19
C GLU A 234 -13.53 -10.07 17.59
N GLY A 235 -14.02 -9.17 16.74
CA GLY A 235 -14.11 -7.76 17.10
C GLY A 235 -14.88 -7.57 18.41
N ILE A 236 -14.47 -6.58 19.21
CA ILE A 236 -15.13 -6.16 20.46
C ILE A 236 -15.41 -4.65 20.44
N ASN A 237 -16.29 -4.19 21.33
CA ASN A 237 -16.62 -2.76 21.42
C ASN A 237 -15.88 -2.02 22.52
N GLU A 238 -15.34 -2.77 23.48
CA GLU A 238 -14.66 -2.23 24.64
C GLU A 238 -13.47 -3.09 24.99
N TYR A 239 -12.29 -2.49 24.97
CA TYR A 239 -11.07 -3.13 25.41
C TYR A 239 -10.74 -2.74 26.85
N LYS A 240 -10.38 -3.73 27.69
CA LYS A 240 -9.97 -3.52 29.09
C LYS A 240 -8.53 -3.95 29.28
N SER A 241 -7.69 -3.05 29.80
CA SER A 241 -6.26 -3.30 30.01
C SER A 241 -5.98 -4.36 31.09
N VAL A 242 -4.75 -4.85 31.11
CA VAL A 242 -4.18 -5.55 32.25
C VAL A 242 -4.13 -4.62 33.47
N ILE A 243 -4.34 -5.18 34.66
CA ILE A 243 -4.30 -4.46 35.93
C ILE A 243 -3.02 -4.83 36.68
N TYR A 244 -2.18 -3.83 36.90
CA TYR A 244 -1.02 -3.94 37.78
C TYR A 244 -1.44 -3.59 39.23
N TYR A 245 -1.22 -4.53 40.14
CA TYR A 245 -1.68 -4.41 41.52
C TYR A 245 -0.89 -3.34 42.28
N GLN A 246 -1.58 -2.31 42.78
CA GLN A 246 -1.04 -1.20 43.56
C GLN A 246 0.18 -0.50 42.93
N VAL A 247 0.24 -0.45 41.59
CA VAL A 247 1.30 0.26 40.87
C VAL A 247 0.85 1.67 40.51
N LYS A 248 1.58 2.68 41.01
CA LYS A 248 1.30 4.10 40.72
C LYS A 248 1.52 4.44 39.24
N GLN A 249 2.57 3.86 38.65
CA GLN A 249 3.00 4.10 37.28
C GLN A 249 2.87 2.83 36.43
N PRO A 250 1.65 2.39 36.07
CA PRO A 250 1.45 1.21 35.25
C PRO A 250 2.07 1.39 33.86
N ARG A 251 2.72 0.33 33.36
CA ARG A 251 3.26 0.25 32.00
C ARG A 251 2.61 -0.94 31.29
N TRP A 252 1.62 -0.66 30.45
CA TRP A 252 0.82 -1.69 29.80
C TRP A 252 1.54 -2.27 28.58
N PHE A 253 1.98 -1.41 27.66
CA PHE A 253 2.50 -1.79 26.35
C PHE A 253 1.60 -2.79 25.62
N GLU A 254 0.28 -2.58 25.71
CA GLU A 254 -0.72 -3.41 25.04
C GLU A 254 -1.14 -2.73 23.74
N THR A 255 -0.86 -3.37 22.59
CA THR A 255 -1.21 -2.87 21.26
C THR A 255 -2.51 -3.51 20.77
N ILE A 256 -3.45 -2.69 20.34
CA ILE A 256 -4.78 -3.08 19.89
C ILE A 256 -5.02 -2.53 18.49
N LYS A 257 -5.59 -3.34 17.59
CA LYS A 257 -5.98 -2.88 16.25
C LYS A 257 -7.40 -2.28 16.31
N VAL A 258 -7.58 -1.11 15.74
CA VAL A 258 -8.88 -0.45 15.57
C VAL A 258 -9.14 -0.33 14.07
N ALA A 259 -10.21 -0.95 13.59
CA ALA A 259 -10.58 -0.97 12.18
C ALA A 259 -11.95 -0.28 12.01
N ILE A 260 -11.92 0.95 11.52
CA ILE A 260 -13.12 1.80 11.35
C ILE A 260 -13.33 2.04 9.85
N PRO A 261 -14.58 2.00 9.36
CA PRO A 261 -14.90 2.42 7.99
C PRO A 261 -14.37 3.83 7.72
N ILE A 262 -13.74 4.05 6.56
CA ILE A 262 -13.07 5.32 6.23
C ILE A 262 -14.03 6.52 6.33
N GLU A 263 -15.30 6.31 5.97
CA GLU A 263 -16.37 7.32 6.03
C GLU A 263 -16.73 7.80 7.44
N ASP A 264 -16.41 6.99 8.46
CA ASP A 264 -16.70 7.28 9.87
C ASP A 264 -15.46 7.76 10.64
N VAL A 265 -14.25 7.64 10.07
CA VAL A 265 -13.02 8.08 10.76
C VAL A 265 -13.05 9.58 11.08
N ASN A 266 -13.61 10.40 10.19
CA ASN A 266 -13.65 11.85 10.33
C ASN A 266 -14.46 12.35 11.55
N ARG A 267 -15.48 11.60 11.93
CA ARG A 267 -16.41 11.89 13.03
C ARG A 267 -16.11 11.07 14.28
N SER A 268 -15.07 10.23 14.25
CA SER A 268 -14.77 9.28 15.31
C SER A 268 -13.61 9.73 16.21
N HIS A 269 -13.66 9.30 17.46
CA HIS A 269 -12.59 9.49 18.44
C HIS A 269 -12.45 8.27 19.35
N LEU A 270 -11.25 8.13 19.90
CA LEU A 270 -10.97 7.13 20.94
C LEU A 270 -11.24 7.74 22.30
N ARG A 271 -11.96 7.00 23.14
CA ARG A 271 -12.26 7.36 24.52
C ARG A 271 -11.62 6.36 25.47
N PHE A 272 -10.89 6.88 26.45
CA PHE A 272 -10.22 6.14 27.50
C PHE A 272 -10.83 6.51 28.84
N THR A 273 -11.38 5.52 29.56
CA THR A 273 -11.94 5.73 30.89
C THR A 273 -11.13 4.96 31.93
N PHE A 274 -10.90 5.59 33.08
CA PHE A 274 -10.08 5.02 34.15
C PHE A 274 -10.95 4.60 35.32
N ARG A 275 -10.84 3.33 35.70
CA ARG A 275 -11.53 2.75 36.86
C ARG A 275 -10.54 2.23 37.88
N HIS A 276 -10.92 2.32 39.15
CA HIS A 276 -10.21 1.63 40.21
C HIS A 276 -10.89 0.29 40.47
N ARG A 277 -10.13 -0.80 40.36
CA ARG A 277 -10.64 -2.16 40.60
C ARG A 277 -10.28 -2.61 42.02
N SER A 278 -11.27 -2.99 42.81
CA SER A 278 -11.06 -3.46 44.19
C SER A 278 -10.56 -4.91 44.20
N SER A 279 -9.84 -5.31 45.26
CA SER A 279 -9.53 -6.73 45.48
C SER A 279 -10.68 -7.53 46.10
N GLN A 280 -11.70 -6.84 46.64
CA GLN A 280 -12.90 -7.41 47.26
C GLN A 280 -14.16 -6.82 46.60
N ASP A 281 -15.16 -7.66 46.33
CA ASP A 281 -16.40 -7.25 45.67
C ASP A 281 -17.36 -6.53 46.64
N SER A 282 -18.18 -5.59 46.15
CA SER A 282 -19.24 -4.92 46.93
C SER A 282 -20.59 -5.53 46.55
N PRO A 283 -21.45 -5.96 47.49
CA PRO A 283 -22.64 -6.72 47.15
C PRO A 283 -23.67 -5.87 46.40
N GLY A 284 -23.79 -6.10 45.09
CA GLY A 284 -25.06 -6.06 44.37
C GLY A 284 -25.75 -7.41 44.52
N SER A 285 -27.02 -7.42 44.89
CA SER A 285 -27.80 -8.62 45.15
C SER A 285 -28.19 -9.33 43.85
N GLU A 286 -27.49 -10.40 43.51
CA GLU A 286 -28.06 -11.49 42.73
C GLU A 286 -27.99 -12.77 43.57
N SER A 287 -29.17 -13.33 43.83
CA SER A 287 -29.40 -14.60 44.50
C SER A 287 -29.54 -15.68 43.44
N ASP A 288 -28.52 -16.52 43.34
CA ASP A 288 -28.52 -17.75 42.56
C ASP A 288 -29.59 -18.73 43.09
N GLN A 289 -30.62 -19.02 42.29
CA GLN A 289 -31.32 -20.30 42.36
C GLN A 289 -30.73 -21.22 41.30
N ARG A 290 -29.85 -22.14 41.73
CA ARG A 290 -29.50 -23.34 40.96
C ARG A 290 -30.38 -24.49 41.43
N SER A 291 -31.27 -24.97 40.57
CA SER A 291 -31.78 -26.34 40.61
C SER A 291 -31.27 -27.09 39.38
N ASN A 292 -30.78 -28.29 39.64
CA ASN A 292 -30.33 -29.28 38.66
C ASN A 292 -31.45 -29.64 37.68
N THR A 293 -31.14 -29.78 36.39
CA THR A 293 -31.37 -31.03 35.66
C THR A 293 -30.71 -31.04 34.28
N VAL A 294 -30.15 -32.20 33.96
CA VAL A 294 -29.59 -32.61 32.67
C VAL A 294 -30.73 -32.96 31.71
N ARG A 295 -30.69 -32.46 30.47
CA ARG A 295 -30.95 -33.24 29.23
C ARG A 295 -30.79 -32.40 27.96
N ALA A 296 -30.28 -33.08 26.93
CA ALA A 296 -30.04 -32.61 25.58
C ALA A 296 -31.36 -32.37 24.80
N HIS A 297 -31.37 -31.38 23.91
CA HIS A 297 -31.57 -31.52 22.45
C HIS A 297 -31.70 -30.14 21.76
N GLN A 298 -31.27 -30.16 20.49
CA GLN A 298 -31.33 -29.20 19.38
C GLN A 298 -32.41 -28.09 19.32
N THR A 299 -32.00 -27.06 18.56
CA THR A 299 -32.74 -26.11 17.68
C THR A 299 -33.38 -24.84 18.23
N ASP A 300 -33.04 -23.76 17.51
CA ASP A 300 -33.74 -22.49 17.23
C ASP A 300 -34.03 -21.44 18.32
N GLY A 301 -33.55 -20.23 18.02
CA GLY A 301 -34.39 -19.03 18.12
C GLY A 301 -34.22 -18.14 19.36
N CYS A 302 -34.05 -16.84 19.08
CA CYS A 302 -34.25 -15.70 19.97
C CYS A 302 -33.18 -15.38 21.03
N TYR A 303 -32.22 -14.55 20.62
CA TYR A 303 -31.52 -13.61 21.50
C TYR A 303 -32.50 -12.55 22.04
N HIS A 304 -33.12 -12.81 23.19
CA HIS A 304 -33.82 -11.78 23.95
C HIS A 304 -32.85 -11.02 24.87
N ARG A 305 -32.52 -9.81 24.40
CA ARG A 305 -32.07 -8.61 25.11
C ARG A 305 -32.55 -8.56 26.58
N CYS A 306 -31.60 -8.66 27.52
CA CYS A 306 -31.82 -8.23 28.90
C CYS A 306 -31.18 -6.86 29.11
N HIS A 307 -31.98 -5.81 28.91
CA HIS A 307 -31.78 -4.52 29.58
C HIS A 307 -32.31 -4.69 31.01
N HIS A 308 -31.48 -4.58 32.04
CA HIS A 308 -31.91 -4.09 33.36
C HIS A 308 -30.74 -3.42 34.07
N SER A 309 -30.98 -2.18 34.52
CA SER A 309 -30.05 -1.34 35.26
C SER A 309 -30.24 -1.56 36.75
N SER A 310 -29.27 -2.21 37.40
CA SER A 310 -29.14 -2.24 38.85
C SER A 310 -28.08 -1.22 39.28
N LYS A 311 -28.47 -0.30 40.18
CA LYS A 311 -27.60 0.72 40.78
C LYS A 311 -26.60 0.03 41.73
N ASP A 312 -25.46 -0.39 41.23
CA ASP A 312 -24.34 -0.79 42.07
C ASP A 312 -23.55 0.42 42.58
N LYS A 313 -23.08 0.34 43.83
CA LYS A 313 -21.96 1.17 44.34
C LYS A 313 -20.60 0.72 43.76
N SER A 314 -20.58 0.03 42.62
CA SER A 314 -19.39 -0.53 41.99
C SER A 314 -18.64 0.53 41.18
N GLU A 315 -17.35 0.69 41.49
CA GLU A 315 -16.27 1.05 40.56
C GLU A 315 -16.58 2.14 39.50
N LYS A 316 -16.95 3.33 39.97
CA LYS A 316 -17.19 4.51 39.12
C LYS A 316 -15.93 4.93 38.34
N ILE A 317 -16.14 5.43 37.12
CA ILE A 317 -15.12 6.14 36.34
C ILE A 317 -14.63 7.33 37.17
N PHE A 318 -13.30 7.40 37.40
CA PHE A 318 -12.72 8.51 38.16
C PHE A 318 -12.02 9.54 37.28
N ALA A 319 -11.73 9.20 36.02
CA ALA A 319 -11.12 10.09 35.05
C ALA A 319 -11.40 9.63 33.60
N LEU A 320 -11.17 10.52 32.64
CA LEU A 320 -11.28 10.29 31.20
C LEU A 320 -10.13 10.94 30.43
N SER A 321 -9.73 10.31 29.34
CA SER A 321 -8.91 10.90 28.28
C SER A 321 -9.53 10.56 26.93
N PHE A 322 -9.23 11.34 25.89
CA PHE A 322 -9.71 11.06 24.53
C PHE A 322 -8.71 11.58 23.49
N VAL A 323 -8.84 11.10 22.26
CA VAL A 323 -8.14 11.66 21.09
C VAL A 323 -9.00 11.52 19.84
N LYS A 324 -9.08 12.58 19.04
CA LYS A 324 -9.81 12.57 17.76
C LYS A 324 -8.98 11.83 16.71
N LEU A 325 -9.62 11.00 15.89
CA LEU A 325 -8.92 10.27 14.84
C LEU A 325 -8.55 11.14 13.65
N MET A 326 -9.26 12.25 13.46
CA MET A 326 -8.98 13.22 12.42
C MET A 326 -8.76 14.61 13.03
N ARG A 327 -7.71 15.30 12.56
CA ARG A 327 -7.36 16.66 12.95
C ARG A 327 -8.24 17.67 12.21
N TYR A 328 -8.21 18.93 12.64
CA TYR A 328 -9.00 20.01 12.04
C TYR A 328 -8.61 20.34 10.59
N ASP A 329 -7.38 20.05 10.18
CA ASP A 329 -6.91 20.14 8.79
C ASP A 329 -7.37 18.96 7.91
N GLY A 330 -8.06 17.99 8.54
CA GLY A 330 -8.56 16.76 7.97
C GLY A 330 -7.46 15.75 7.62
N THR A 331 -6.27 15.85 8.21
CA THR A 331 -5.30 14.74 8.26
C THR A 331 -5.67 13.79 9.40
N THR A 332 -5.29 12.52 9.27
CA THR A 332 -5.48 11.54 10.35
C THR A 332 -4.52 11.81 11.52
N LEU A 333 -4.82 11.26 12.69
CA LEU A 333 -3.96 11.26 13.86
C LEU A 333 -2.55 10.81 13.48
N ARG A 334 -1.53 11.56 13.92
CA ARG A 334 -0.11 11.30 13.60
C ARG A 334 0.40 10.04 14.29
N ASP A 335 1.36 9.38 13.65
CA ASP A 335 2.09 8.27 14.26
C ASP A 335 2.98 8.76 15.40
N GLY A 336 3.17 7.89 16.38
CA GLY A 336 4.04 8.15 17.54
C GLY A 336 3.27 8.29 18.85
N GLU A 337 3.95 8.84 19.85
CA GLU A 337 3.45 8.97 21.22
C GLU A 337 2.57 10.22 21.38
N HIS A 338 1.49 10.06 22.13
CA HIS A 338 0.54 11.13 22.47
C HIS A 338 0.37 11.20 23.98
N ASP A 339 0.80 12.32 24.56
CA ASP A 339 0.55 12.64 25.97
C ASP A 339 -0.85 13.22 26.13
N LEU A 340 -1.79 12.36 26.52
CA LEU A 340 -3.18 12.74 26.67
C LEU A 340 -3.43 13.46 28.00
N ILE A 341 -4.38 14.39 27.96
CA ILE A 341 -4.85 15.06 29.17
C ILE A 341 -5.81 14.14 29.92
N VAL A 342 -5.62 14.04 31.24
CA VAL A 342 -6.50 13.27 32.13
C VAL A 342 -7.52 14.23 32.76
N TYR A 343 -8.77 14.15 32.31
CA TYR A 343 -9.88 14.95 32.82
C TYR A 343 -10.58 14.26 33.99
N LYS A 344 -10.93 15.04 35.02
CA LYS A 344 -11.74 14.61 36.17
C LYS A 344 -13.03 15.44 36.23
N ALA A 345 -14.16 14.75 36.39
CA ALA A 345 -15.47 15.34 36.62
C ALA A 345 -16.39 14.28 37.24
N GLU A 346 -17.65 14.63 37.49
CA GLU A 346 -18.67 13.65 37.88
C GLU A 346 -18.87 12.62 36.76
N ALA A 347 -19.08 11.34 37.12
CA ALA A 347 -19.13 10.23 36.16
C ALA A 347 -20.08 10.47 34.97
N LYS A 348 -21.29 11.01 35.22
CA LYS A 348 -22.26 11.32 34.16
C LYS A 348 -21.77 12.40 33.19
N LYS A 349 -20.99 13.38 33.68
CA LYS A 349 -20.43 14.46 32.86
C LYS A 349 -19.25 13.98 32.02
N LEU A 350 -18.46 13.03 32.56
CA LEU A 350 -17.37 12.40 31.80
C LEU A 350 -17.91 11.58 30.61
N GLU A 351 -19.14 11.08 30.67
CA GLU A 351 -19.70 10.28 29.58
C GLU A 351 -20.24 11.12 28.40
N ASP A 352 -20.40 12.43 28.57
CA ASP A 352 -20.98 13.35 27.58
C ASP A 352 -19.93 13.92 26.61
N SER A 353 -19.99 13.48 25.35
CA SER A 353 -19.08 13.90 24.28
C SER A 353 -19.12 15.39 23.97
N SER A 354 -20.28 16.03 24.11
CA SER A 354 -20.42 17.47 23.82
C SER A 354 -19.57 18.34 24.74
N LEU A 355 -19.28 17.84 25.95
CA LEU A 355 -18.50 18.54 26.97
C LEU A 355 -16.99 18.43 26.76
N TYR A 356 -16.47 17.25 26.39
CA TYR A 356 -15.03 17.06 26.27
C TYR A 356 -14.48 17.25 24.86
N LEU A 357 -15.26 17.04 23.78
CA LEU A 357 -14.77 17.16 22.40
C LEU A 357 -14.32 18.58 22.01
N ASN A 358 -14.76 19.60 22.76
CA ASN A 358 -14.33 20.99 22.58
C ASN A 358 -13.05 21.33 23.35
N LEU A 359 -12.59 20.44 24.23
CA LEU A 359 -11.37 20.59 25.01
C LEU A 359 -10.14 20.08 24.23
N PRO A 360 -8.92 20.49 24.59
CA PRO A 360 -7.69 19.92 24.04
C PRO A 360 -7.56 18.42 24.37
N ALA A 361 -7.15 17.59 23.42
CA ALA A 361 -6.95 16.15 23.68
C ALA A 361 -5.57 15.85 24.29
N THR A 362 -4.54 16.56 23.81
CA THR A 362 -3.14 16.33 24.17
C THR A 362 -2.53 17.53 24.90
N LYS A 363 -1.45 17.30 25.66
CA LYS A 363 -0.69 18.38 26.29
C LYS A 363 -0.12 19.37 25.27
N MET A 364 0.30 18.89 24.10
CA MET A 364 0.78 19.73 23.00
C MET A 364 -0.31 20.69 22.51
N GLU A 365 -1.55 20.21 22.30
CA GLU A 365 -2.68 21.08 21.92
C GLU A 365 -3.05 22.10 23.00
N LEU A 366 -2.81 21.78 24.28
CA LEU A 366 -3.03 22.69 25.41
C LEU A 366 -2.01 23.85 25.40
N GLU A 367 -0.74 23.53 25.15
CA GLU A 367 0.36 24.50 25.04
C GLU A 367 0.16 25.42 23.83
N GLU A 368 -0.24 24.89 22.67
CA GLU A 368 -0.54 25.67 21.45
C GLU A 368 -1.66 26.71 21.68
N LYS A 369 -2.62 26.40 22.56
CA LYS A 369 -3.72 27.32 22.93
C LYS A 369 -3.33 28.32 24.03
N GLY A 370 -2.07 28.35 24.45
CA GLY A 370 -1.54 29.34 25.41
C GLY A 370 -1.86 29.05 26.87
N TYR A 371 -2.31 27.84 27.22
CA TYR A 371 -2.53 27.44 28.61
C TYR A 371 -1.21 26.95 29.21
N SER A 372 -0.62 27.70 30.15
CA SER A 372 0.63 27.30 30.80
C SER A 372 0.40 26.24 31.89
N THR A 373 1.25 25.21 31.90
CA THR A 373 1.30 24.15 32.92
C THR A 373 2.28 24.45 34.06
N THR A 374 2.98 25.60 33.98
CA THR A 374 3.96 26.06 34.97
C THR A 374 3.29 26.80 36.13
N GLY A 375 2.57 26.07 36.98
CA GLY A 375 2.03 26.63 38.23
C GLY A 375 1.18 25.64 39.02
N LYS A 376 1.32 25.64 40.34
CA LYS A 376 0.72 24.67 41.29
C LYS A 376 -0.82 24.63 41.37
N ASN A 377 -1.57 25.20 40.42
CA ASN A 377 -3.04 25.28 40.49
C ASN A 377 -3.71 24.42 39.42
N THR A 378 -4.58 23.53 39.87
CA THR A 378 -5.53 22.77 39.04
C THR A 378 -6.36 23.75 38.22
N GLN A 379 -6.21 23.73 36.88
CA GLN A 379 -6.99 24.60 36.00
C GLN A 379 -8.32 23.91 35.65
N ASN A 380 -9.43 24.61 35.86
CA ASN A 380 -10.75 24.20 35.39
C ASN A 380 -10.92 24.73 33.97
N LEU A 381 -11.21 23.84 33.01
CA LEU A 381 -11.49 24.20 31.63
C LEU A 381 -12.91 23.72 31.30
N GLY A 382 -13.87 24.65 31.36
CA GLY A 382 -15.29 24.33 31.31
C GLY A 382 -15.75 23.52 32.54
N ASN A 383 -16.56 22.48 32.30
CA ASN A 383 -17.11 21.59 33.34
C ASN A 383 -16.15 20.47 33.80
N CYS A 384 -14.92 20.44 33.26
CA CYS A 384 -13.92 19.41 33.55
C CYS A 384 -12.68 20.01 34.22
N THR A 385 -12.09 19.24 35.13
CA THR A 385 -10.86 19.61 35.84
C THR A 385 -9.68 18.86 35.23
N ILE A 386 -8.60 19.58 34.90
CA ILE A 386 -7.36 18.97 34.39
C ILE A 386 -6.59 18.33 35.57
N SER A 387 -6.37 17.02 35.52
CA SER A 387 -5.62 16.29 36.53
C SER A 387 -4.10 16.46 36.35
N LYS A 388 -3.35 16.27 37.45
CA LYS A 388 -1.89 16.10 37.41
C LYS A 388 -1.46 14.69 36.98
N ASP A 389 -2.42 13.76 36.90
CA ASP A 389 -2.18 12.41 36.41
C ASP A 389 -1.74 12.46 34.94
N SER A 390 -0.91 11.51 34.50
CA SER A 390 -0.48 11.38 33.11
C SER A 390 -0.99 10.08 32.50
N PHE A 391 -1.25 10.13 31.20
CA PHE A 391 -1.59 8.97 30.40
C PHE A 391 -1.02 9.14 28.99
N GLN A 392 -0.28 8.14 28.53
CA GLN A 392 0.36 8.16 27.23
C GLN A 392 -0.11 6.97 26.39
N ILE A 393 -0.44 7.24 25.14
CA ILE A 393 -0.67 6.21 24.11
C ILE A 393 0.35 6.37 23.00
N ALA A 394 0.55 5.32 22.20
CA ALA A 394 1.24 5.43 20.93
C ALA A 394 0.34 4.92 19.80
N THR A 395 0.31 5.61 18.67
CA THR A 395 -0.50 5.21 17.52
C THR A 395 0.34 4.94 16.28
N LEU A 396 -0.10 3.96 15.48
CA LEU A 396 0.45 3.66 14.16
C LEU A 396 -0.73 3.47 13.18
N VAL A 397 -0.88 4.38 12.22
CA VAL A 397 -1.96 4.38 11.22
C VAL A 397 -1.48 3.73 9.94
N CYS A 398 -2.07 2.59 9.59
CA CYS A 398 -1.84 1.87 8.36
C CYS A 398 -3.06 2.00 7.44
N SER A 399 -3.15 3.15 6.75
CA SER A 399 -4.23 3.45 5.81
C SER A 399 -3.75 3.65 4.37
N THR A 400 -4.41 2.99 3.41
CA THR A 400 -4.24 3.23 1.96
C THR A 400 -5.10 4.38 1.46
N LYS A 401 -5.92 4.99 2.33
CA LYS A 401 -6.82 6.09 1.97
C LYS A 401 -6.62 7.37 2.81
N LEU A 402 -6.02 7.26 3.99
CA LEU A 402 -5.82 8.38 4.91
C LEU A 402 -4.34 8.81 5.02
N THR A 403 -4.13 10.12 4.83
CA THR A 403 -2.91 10.93 5.04
C THR A 403 -2.61 11.35 6.47
N GLN A 404 -1.39 11.19 7.00
CA GLN A 404 -0.90 11.93 8.17
C GLN A 404 -0.16 13.23 7.82
N ASN A 405 0.36 13.30 6.60
CA ASN A 405 1.02 14.50 6.12
C ASN A 405 -0.02 15.35 5.40
N VAL A 406 0.12 16.67 5.51
CA VAL A 406 -0.61 17.65 4.67
C VAL A 406 0.00 17.64 3.26
N THR A 407 0.35 16.46 2.75
CA THR A 407 0.97 16.32 1.44
C THR A 407 -0.10 16.31 0.37
N PHE A 408 0.31 16.83 -0.77
CA PHE A 408 -0.45 17.06 -1.97
C PHE A 408 -1.40 15.93 -2.45
N PRO A 409 -1.08 14.61 -2.31
CA PRO A 409 -2.02 13.54 -2.63
C PRO A 409 -3.34 13.73 -1.88
N LEU A 410 -3.34 14.13 -0.60
CA LEU A 410 -4.57 14.36 0.17
C LEU A 410 -5.37 15.58 -0.32
N ARG A 411 -4.74 16.61 -0.90
CA ARG A 411 -5.48 17.78 -1.44
C ARG A 411 -6.20 17.45 -2.73
N VAL A 412 -5.61 16.61 -3.58
CA VAL A 412 -6.19 16.14 -4.84
C VAL A 412 -7.14 14.96 -4.64
N ILE A 413 -6.77 14.01 -3.78
CA ILE A 413 -7.64 12.91 -3.35
C ILE A 413 -8.82 13.47 -2.56
N LYS A 414 -8.69 14.51 -1.72
CA LYS A 414 -9.88 15.21 -1.17
C LYS A 414 -10.67 15.95 -2.24
N PHE A 415 -10.04 16.49 -3.30
CA PHE A 415 -10.76 17.11 -4.41
C PHE A 415 -11.63 16.08 -5.16
N SER A 416 -11.07 14.89 -5.43
CA SER A 416 -11.77 13.78 -6.11
C SER A 416 -12.74 13.01 -5.19
N LEU A 417 -12.43 12.84 -3.90
CA LEU A 417 -13.33 12.21 -2.91
C LEU A 417 -14.48 13.13 -2.47
N ARG A 418 -14.31 14.46 -2.56
CA ARG A 418 -15.47 15.36 -2.43
C ARG A 418 -16.46 15.13 -3.55
N TYR A 419 -16.06 14.63 -4.72
CA TYR A 419 -17.00 14.35 -5.82
C TYR A 419 -17.92 13.14 -5.52
N GLU A 420 -17.39 12.00 -5.08
CA GLU A 420 -18.24 10.85 -4.75
C GLU A 420 -19.19 11.14 -3.58
N VAL A 421 -18.69 11.84 -2.55
CA VAL A 421 -19.48 12.18 -1.36
C VAL A 421 -20.47 13.31 -1.65
N VAL A 422 -20.09 14.34 -2.43
CA VAL A 422 -21.01 15.44 -2.78
C VAL A 422 -22.10 14.96 -3.72
N ILE A 423 -21.81 14.11 -4.72
CA ILE A 423 -22.87 13.56 -5.59
C ILE A 423 -23.86 12.70 -4.78
N LYS A 424 -23.39 11.88 -3.83
CA LYS A 424 -24.28 11.11 -2.94
C LYS A 424 -25.08 11.99 -1.98
N ILE A 425 -24.47 13.03 -1.40
CA ILE A 425 -25.17 14.01 -0.53
C ILE A 425 -26.20 14.83 -1.33
N GLN A 426 -25.92 15.13 -2.61
CA GLN A 426 -26.78 15.96 -3.47
C GLN A 426 -28.05 15.24 -3.92
N SER A 427 -28.07 13.89 -3.89
CA SER A 427 -29.32 13.12 -4.01
C SER A 427 -30.22 13.20 -2.77
N CYS A 428 -29.64 13.55 -1.60
CA CYS A 428 -30.30 13.50 -0.30
C CYS A 428 -30.71 14.89 0.24
N VAL A 429 -30.14 16.00 -0.26
CA VAL A 429 -30.47 17.37 0.19
C VAL A 429 -30.49 18.37 -0.99
N PRO A 430 -31.67 18.76 -1.52
CA PRO A 430 -31.78 19.59 -2.75
C PRO A 430 -31.43 21.08 -2.61
N SER A 431 -31.03 21.58 -1.44
CA SER A 431 -31.11 23.03 -1.14
C SER A 431 -29.78 23.77 -0.99
N TYR A 432 -28.63 23.22 -1.41
CA TYR A 432 -27.36 23.96 -1.42
C TYR A 432 -26.94 24.32 -2.86
N PRO A 433 -26.75 25.61 -3.20
CA PRO A 433 -26.31 26.01 -4.53
C PRO A 433 -24.84 25.64 -4.74
N ALA A 434 -24.60 24.57 -5.50
CA ALA A 434 -23.30 23.96 -5.77
C ALA A 434 -22.38 24.76 -6.73
N GLN A 435 -22.80 25.93 -7.22
CA GLN A 435 -22.05 26.66 -8.26
C GLN A 435 -20.94 27.58 -7.72
N TRP A 436 -20.93 27.90 -6.42
CA TRP A 436 -20.09 28.99 -5.87
C TRP A 436 -18.80 28.57 -5.16
N VAL A 437 -18.60 27.28 -4.84
CA VAL A 437 -17.39 26.84 -4.10
C VAL A 437 -16.27 26.34 -5.02
N TRP A 438 -16.60 25.84 -6.23
CA TRP A 438 -15.63 25.27 -7.18
C TRP A 438 -14.89 26.33 -8.01
N ARG A 439 -15.57 27.45 -8.33
CA ARG A 439 -14.97 28.53 -9.15
C ARG A 439 -13.89 29.34 -8.42
N SER A 440 -13.80 29.23 -7.11
CA SER A 440 -12.90 30.05 -6.29
C SER A 440 -11.50 29.45 -6.07
N ASN A 441 -11.17 28.26 -6.62
CA ASN A 441 -9.91 27.57 -6.30
C ASN A 441 -9.14 26.94 -7.48
N ILE A 442 -9.40 27.38 -8.72
CA ILE A 442 -8.69 26.93 -9.93
C ILE A 442 -7.19 27.25 -9.86
N SER A 443 -6.84 28.42 -9.31
CA SER A 443 -5.45 28.84 -9.08
C SER A 443 -4.75 27.94 -8.05
N LEU A 444 -5.46 27.53 -6.99
CA LEU A 444 -4.93 26.60 -6.01
C LEU A 444 -4.71 25.23 -6.64
N LEU A 445 -5.59 24.74 -7.52
CA LEU A 445 -5.43 23.46 -8.23
C LEU A 445 -4.19 23.43 -9.14
N GLN A 446 -3.91 24.53 -9.83
CA GLN A 446 -2.68 24.66 -10.63
C GLN A 446 -1.42 24.65 -9.75
N GLN A 447 -1.41 25.41 -8.66
CA GLN A 447 -0.28 25.43 -7.70
C GLN A 447 -0.06 24.04 -7.11
N ASN A 448 -1.16 23.39 -6.76
CA ASN A 448 -1.26 22.04 -6.28
C ASN A 448 -0.55 21.05 -7.24
N LEU A 449 -0.96 20.96 -8.50
CA LEU A 449 -0.34 20.02 -9.47
C LEU A 449 1.18 20.23 -9.60
N ARG A 450 1.65 21.48 -9.52
CA ARG A 450 3.09 21.80 -9.51
C ARG A 450 3.82 21.33 -8.24
N GLN A 451 3.13 21.23 -7.11
CA GLN A 451 3.69 20.72 -5.86
C GLN A 451 3.77 19.19 -5.85
N LEU A 452 2.93 18.47 -6.62
CA LEU A 452 3.01 17.01 -6.75
C LEU A 452 4.41 16.55 -7.13
N MET A 453 5.03 17.25 -8.08
CA MET A 453 6.36 16.96 -8.60
C MET A 453 7.47 17.20 -7.57
N LYS A 454 7.14 17.67 -6.36
CA LYS A 454 8.05 17.90 -5.23
C LYS A 454 7.81 16.96 -4.04
N VAL A 455 6.78 16.11 -4.12
CA VAL A 455 6.43 15.14 -3.06
C VAL A 455 7.46 14.01 -3.05
N GLU A 456 7.73 13.46 -1.87
CA GLU A 456 8.59 12.29 -1.73
C GLU A 456 8.00 11.08 -2.46
N GLY A 457 8.80 10.39 -3.27
CA GLY A 457 8.31 9.31 -4.12
C GLY A 457 7.64 8.16 -3.38
N GLY A 458 8.05 7.89 -2.13
CA GLY A 458 7.43 6.87 -1.26
C GLY A 458 5.93 7.14 -0.98
N GLU A 459 5.53 8.41 -0.86
CA GLU A 459 4.12 8.75 -0.68
C GLU A 459 3.34 8.59 -1.98
N VAL A 460 3.92 8.99 -3.11
CA VAL A 460 3.28 8.89 -4.43
C VAL A 460 2.98 7.42 -4.78
N VAL A 461 3.95 6.52 -4.58
CA VAL A 461 3.76 5.09 -4.88
C VAL A 461 2.76 4.41 -3.94
N LYS A 462 2.70 4.84 -2.66
CA LYS A 462 1.73 4.33 -1.69
C LYS A 462 0.28 4.62 -2.11
N PHE A 463 0.04 5.78 -2.72
CA PHE A 463 -1.28 6.22 -3.18
C PHE A 463 -1.35 6.26 -4.72
N LEU A 464 -0.61 5.38 -5.41
CA LEU A 464 -0.43 5.47 -6.86
C LEU A 464 -1.77 5.43 -7.61
N GLN A 465 -2.63 4.46 -7.27
CA GLN A 465 -3.96 4.34 -7.88
C GLN A 465 -4.79 5.60 -7.67
N ASP A 466 -4.97 6.04 -6.42
CA ASP A 466 -5.78 7.22 -6.09
C ASP A 466 -5.23 8.51 -6.72
N THR A 467 -3.90 8.62 -6.82
CA THR A 467 -3.23 9.75 -7.47
C THR A 467 -3.53 9.77 -8.97
N LEU A 468 -3.39 8.62 -9.65
CA LEU A 468 -3.67 8.51 -11.08
C LEU A 468 -5.16 8.71 -11.39
N ASP A 469 -6.07 8.10 -10.62
CA ASP A 469 -7.51 8.27 -10.77
C ASP A 469 -7.88 9.76 -10.67
N ALA A 470 -7.37 10.45 -9.65
CA ALA A 470 -7.65 11.87 -9.47
C ALA A 470 -7.05 12.76 -10.57
N LEU A 471 -5.86 12.43 -11.08
CA LEU A 471 -5.24 13.13 -12.21
C LEU A 471 -6.11 13.03 -13.47
N PHE A 472 -6.58 11.84 -13.82
CA PHE A 472 -7.45 11.65 -14.97
C PHE A 472 -8.84 12.25 -14.78
N ASN A 473 -9.39 12.22 -13.56
CA ASN A 473 -10.65 12.93 -13.26
C ASN A 473 -10.51 14.44 -13.46
N ILE A 474 -9.42 15.05 -12.98
CA ILE A 474 -9.14 16.48 -13.22
C ILE A 474 -9.10 16.80 -14.72
N MET A 475 -8.44 15.93 -15.51
CA MET A 475 -8.34 16.07 -16.96
C MET A 475 -9.72 15.98 -17.66
N MET A 476 -10.61 15.10 -17.18
CA MET A 476 -11.95 14.94 -17.76
C MET A 476 -12.91 16.07 -17.37
N GLU A 477 -12.84 16.55 -16.12
CA GLU A 477 -13.74 17.60 -15.61
C GLU A 477 -13.42 19.00 -16.14
N ASN A 478 -12.15 19.26 -16.51
CA ASN A 478 -11.70 20.55 -17.02
C ASN A 478 -11.48 20.47 -18.54
N SER A 479 -12.48 19.99 -19.27
CA SER A 479 -12.40 19.75 -20.72
C SER A 479 -12.00 21.00 -21.52
N ASP A 480 -12.38 22.18 -21.03
CA ASP A 480 -12.32 23.44 -21.77
C ASP A 480 -10.96 24.17 -21.64
N SER A 481 -10.02 23.63 -20.86
CA SER A 481 -8.72 24.27 -20.61
C SER A 481 -7.54 23.35 -20.90
N ASP A 482 -6.82 23.66 -21.98
CA ASP A 482 -5.57 22.98 -22.36
C ASP A 482 -4.46 23.09 -21.29
N THR A 483 -4.58 24.06 -20.38
CA THR A 483 -3.65 24.25 -19.25
C THR A 483 -3.65 23.03 -18.32
N PHE A 484 -4.82 22.49 -17.98
CA PHE A 484 -4.91 21.33 -17.08
C PHE A 484 -4.48 20.04 -17.77
N ASP A 485 -4.77 19.89 -19.06
CA ASP A 485 -4.29 18.75 -19.85
C ASP A 485 -2.76 18.68 -19.81
N THR A 486 -2.09 19.83 -19.96
CA THR A 486 -0.62 19.93 -19.88
C THR A 486 -0.09 19.61 -18.48
N LEU A 487 -0.70 20.16 -17.43
CA LEU A 487 -0.25 19.93 -16.05
C LEU A 487 -0.45 18.47 -15.60
N VAL A 488 -1.55 17.85 -16.01
CA VAL A 488 -1.80 16.42 -15.72
C VAL A 488 -0.82 15.55 -16.50
N PHE A 489 -0.52 15.89 -17.76
CA PHE A 489 0.49 15.19 -18.54
C PHE A 489 1.88 15.27 -17.88
N ASP A 490 2.30 16.45 -17.43
CA ASP A 490 3.57 16.62 -16.71
C ASP A 490 3.62 15.81 -15.40
N ALA A 491 2.51 15.77 -14.66
CA ALA A 491 2.37 14.95 -13.46
C ALA A 491 2.47 13.45 -13.79
N LEU A 492 1.83 13.00 -14.87
CA LEU A 492 1.88 11.61 -15.32
C LEU A 492 3.30 11.20 -15.72
N VAL A 493 3.99 12.04 -16.49
CA VAL A 493 5.41 11.83 -16.87
C VAL A 493 6.31 11.77 -15.64
N PHE A 494 6.06 12.62 -14.64
CA PHE A 494 6.79 12.59 -13.37
C PHE A 494 6.57 11.27 -12.60
N ILE A 495 5.32 10.80 -12.48
CA ILE A 495 5.00 9.54 -11.78
C ILE A 495 5.64 8.34 -12.50
N ILE A 496 5.54 8.27 -13.83
CA ILE A 496 6.17 7.20 -14.62
C ILE A 496 7.69 7.26 -14.46
N GLY A 497 8.29 8.45 -14.52
CA GLY A 497 9.73 8.64 -14.31
C GLY A 497 10.20 8.23 -12.91
N LEU A 498 9.35 8.42 -11.90
CA LEU A 498 9.60 7.99 -10.53
C LEU A 498 9.61 6.46 -10.41
N ILE A 499 8.66 5.78 -11.05
CA ILE A 499 8.56 4.30 -11.06
C ILE A 499 9.69 3.67 -11.89
N ALA A 500 10.19 4.37 -12.91
CA ALA A 500 11.34 3.94 -13.69
C ALA A 500 12.67 4.01 -12.92
N ASP A 501 12.73 4.72 -11.79
CA ASP A 501 13.90 4.75 -10.91
C ASP A 501 14.14 3.37 -10.28
N ARG A 502 15.40 2.95 -10.16
CA ARG A 502 15.80 1.68 -9.52
C ARG A 502 15.21 1.54 -8.11
N LYS A 503 15.03 2.65 -7.39
CA LYS A 503 14.41 2.66 -6.05
C LYS A 503 12.96 2.18 -6.07
N PHE A 504 12.21 2.42 -7.14
CA PHE A 504 10.78 2.14 -7.22
C PHE A 504 10.41 1.17 -8.35
N GLN A 505 11.38 0.56 -9.02
CA GLN A 505 11.17 -0.33 -10.16
C GLN A 505 10.28 -1.55 -9.83
N HIS A 506 10.22 -1.96 -8.56
CA HIS A 506 9.32 -3.02 -8.09
C HIS A 506 7.83 -2.63 -8.13
N PHE A 507 7.50 -1.35 -8.35
CA PHE A 507 6.13 -0.87 -8.59
C PHE A 507 5.68 -0.92 -10.06
N ASN A 508 6.54 -1.32 -11.02
CA ASN A 508 6.11 -1.50 -12.41
C ASN A 508 4.88 -2.44 -12.54
N PRO A 509 4.84 -3.61 -11.89
CA PRO A 509 3.65 -4.48 -11.91
C PRO A 509 2.39 -3.83 -11.36
N VAL A 510 2.52 -2.92 -10.38
CA VAL A 510 1.41 -2.14 -9.80
C VAL A 510 0.84 -1.18 -10.85
N LEU A 511 1.70 -0.44 -11.55
CA LEU A 511 1.28 0.46 -12.64
C LEU A 511 0.63 -0.31 -13.79
N GLU A 512 1.22 -1.45 -14.20
CA GLU A 512 0.64 -2.30 -15.25
C GLU A 512 -0.73 -2.87 -14.86
N THR A 513 -0.87 -3.32 -13.61
CA THR A 513 -2.15 -3.81 -13.09
C THR A 513 -3.19 -2.69 -13.05
N TYR A 514 -2.82 -1.48 -12.65
CA TYR A 514 -3.70 -0.32 -12.68
C TYR A 514 -4.20 -0.02 -14.09
N ILE A 515 -3.30 0.10 -15.08
CA ILE A 515 -3.66 0.35 -16.48
C ILE A 515 -4.61 -0.73 -16.99
N ARG A 516 -4.31 -2.01 -16.72
CA ARG A 516 -5.11 -3.13 -17.24
C ARG A 516 -6.47 -3.28 -16.55
N LYS A 517 -6.58 -3.07 -15.24
CA LYS A 517 -7.78 -3.44 -14.47
C LYS A 517 -8.56 -2.28 -13.85
N HIS A 518 -7.92 -1.17 -13.52
CA HIS A 518 -8.54 -0.08 -12.73
C HIS A 518 -8.75 1.21 -13.51
N PHE A 519 -7.89 1.49 -14.49
CA PHE A 519 -8.01 2.69 -15.32
C PHE A 519 -9.34 2.72 -16.09
N SER A 520 -10.03 3.85 -16.05
CA SER A 520 -11.42 4.00 -16.54
C SER A 520 -11.67 5.23 -17.40
N ALA A 521 -10.68 6.10 -17.63
CA ALA A 521 -10.88 7.33 -18.40
C ALA A 521 -10.94 7.07 -19.92
N THR A 522 -12.15 7.09 -20.48
CA THR A 522 -12.46 6.70 -21.87
C THR A 522 -12.07 7.75 -22.92
N LEU A 523 -11.97 9.02 -22.53
CA LEU A 523 -11.59 10.14 -23.43
C LEU A 523 -10.16 10.64 -23.18
N ALA A 524 -9.40 10.00 -22.31
CA ALA A 524 -8.02 10.41 -22.03
C ALA A 524 -7.11 10.34 -23.26
N TYR A 525 -7.35 9.40 -24.18
CA TYR A 525 -6.54 9.25 -25.40
C TYR A 525 -6.51 10.52 -26.27
N THR A 526 -7.62 11.26 -26.39
CA THR A 526 -7.68 12.48 -27.23
C THR A 526 -6.81 13.59 -26.64
N LYS A 527 -6.92 13.80 -25.32
CA LYS A 527 -6.17 14.83 -24.58
C LYS A 527 -4.69 14.49 -24.47
N LEU A 528 -4.34 13.24 -24.11
CA LEU A 528 -2.94 12.80 -24.02
C LEU A 528 -2.22 12.90 -25.37
N THR A 529 -2.88 12.46 -26.46
CA THR A 529 -2.29 12.54 -27.80
C THR A 529 -2.11 14.00 -28.24
N LYS A 530 -3.09 14.86 -27.95
CA LYS A 530 -3.01 16.31 -28.23
C LYS A 530 -1.84 16.98 -27.51
N VAL A 531 -1.66 16.73 -26.21
CA VAL A 531 -0.56 17.32 -25.42
C VAL A 531 0.80 16.79 -25.89
N LEU A 532 0.91 15.48 -26.13
CA LEU A 532 2.14 14.89 -26.64
C LEU A 532 2.51 15.48 -28.01
N LYS A 533 1.53 15.63 -28.92
CA LYS A 533 1.73 16.28 -30.22
C LYS A 533 2.26 17.71 -30.04
N ASN A 534 1.65 18.50 -29.15
CA ASN A 534 2.09 19.87 -28.86
C ASN A 534 3.53 19.93 -28.34
N TYR A 535 3.97 18.93 -27.55
CA TYR A 535 5.35 18.86 -27.07
C TYR A 535 6.33 18.56 -28.21
N VAL A 536 5.96 17.65 -29.11
CA VAL A 536 6.77 17.30 -30.29
C VAL A 536 6.85 18.46 -31.28
N ASP A 537 5.72 19.13 -31.56
CA ASP A 537 5.66 20.31 -32.44
C ASP A 537 6.53 21.47 -31.93
N ASN A 538 6.68 21.59 -30.61
CA ASN A 538 7.48 22.63 -29.94
C ASN A 538 8.79 22.10 -29.34
N ALA A 539 9.37 21.05 -29.93
CA ALA A 539 10.55 20.35 -29.41
C ALA A 539 11.75 21.26 -29.10
N GLU A 540 11.91 22.38 -29.82
CA GLU A 540 13.01 23.33 -29.58
C GLU A 540 12.88 24.13 -28.28
N LYS A 541 11.64 24.42 -27.85
CA LYS A 541 11.35 25.21 -26.65
C LYS A 541 11.14 24.32 -25.42
N LEU A 542 10.61 23.12 -25.63
CA LEU A 542 10.22 22.17 -24.57
C LEU A 542 11.17 20.96 -24.50
N THR A 543 12.44 21.12 -24.87
CA THR A 543 13.41 20.02 -25.00
C THR A 543 13.49 19.13 -23.76
N GLU A 544 13.55 19.72 -22.57
CA GLU A 544 13.65 18.95 -21.32
C GLU A 544 12.36 18.19 -21.00
N GLN A 545 11.21 18.84 -21.15
CA GLN A 545 9.90 18.24 -20.90
C GLN A 545 9.65 17.10 -21.89
N LEU A 546 9.95 17.32 -23.17
CA LEU A 546 9.82 16.33 -24.22
C LEU A 546 10.78 15.14 -23.99
N LEU A 547 12.02 15.38 -23.56
CA LEU A 547 12.94 14.29 -23.24
C LEU A 547 12.43 13.40 -22.09
N ARG A 548 11.82 14.00 -21.06
CA ARG A 548 11.17 13.25 -19.97
C ARG A 548 9.96 12.48 -20.47
N ALA A 549 9.12 13.09 -21.30
CA ALA A 549 7.98 12.44 -21.93
C ALA A 549 8.40 11.27 -22.83
N MET A 550 9.46 11.41 -23.61
CA MET A 550 10.02 10.33 -24.43
C MET A 550 10.48 9.14 -23.59
N LYS A 551 11.11 9.37 -22.44
CA LYS A 551 11.49 8.27 -21.51
C LYS A 551 10.29 7.55 -20.91
N ALA A 552 9.15 8.23 -20.80
CA ALA A 552 7.89 7.68 -20.29
C ALA A 552 6.95 7.17 -21.41
N LEU A 553 7.39 7.22 -22.68
CA LEU A 553 6.53 7.07 -23.86
C LEU A 553 5.79 5.74 -23.89
N GLU A 554 6.45 4.64 -23.52
CA GLU A 554 5.85 3.31 -23.44
C GLU A 554 4.57 3.32 -22.59
N TYR A 555 4.66 3.81 -21.35
CA TYR A 555 3.50 3.87 -20.46
C TYR A 555 2.46 4.90 -20.87
N ILE A 556 2.88 6.03 -21.46
CA ILE A 556 1.93 7.02 -22.03
C ILE A 556 1.09 6.36 -23.12
N PHE A 557 1.70 5.60 -24.03
CA PHE A 557 0.96 4.87 -25.06
C PHE A 557 0.11 3.74 -24.48
N LYS A 558 0.56 3.02 -23.43
CA LYS A 558 -0.29 2.06 -22.71
C LYS A 558 -1.57 2.73 -22.19
N PHE A 559 -1.51 3.96 -21.67
CA PHE A 559 -2.71 4.72 -21.27
C PHE A 559 -3.59 5.13 -22.46
N ILE A 560 -2.99 5.66 -23.54
CA ILE A 560 -3.71 6.06 -24.76
C ILE A 560 -4.46 4.87 -25.37
N VAL A 561 -3.76 3.75 -25.57
CA VAL A 561 -4.32 2.51 -26.13
C VAL A 561 -5.41 1.96 -25.22
N ARG A 562 -5.17 1.87 -23.90
CA ARG A 562 -6.18 1.37 -22.96
C ARG A 562 -7.44 2.25 -22.97
N SER A 563 -7.27 3.58 -22.98
CA SER A 563 -8.37 4.54 -23.07
C SER A 563 -9.19 4.31 -24.34
N ARG A 564 -8.53 4.08 -25.48
CA ARG A 564 -9.21 3.76 -26.75
C ARG A 564 -9.93 2.42 -26.72
N VAL A 565 -9.33 1.37 -26.14
CA VAL A 565 -9.99 0.06 -25.98
C VAL A 565 -11.26 0.20 -25.13
N LEU A 566 -11.21 0.95 -24.03
CA LEU A 566 -12.39 1.21 -23.19
C LEU A 566 -13.47 2.01 -23.94
N PHE A 567 -13.08 3.00 -24.75
CA PHE A 567 -14.02 3.73 -25.59
C PHE A 567 -14.71 2.81 -26.61
N ASN A 568 -13.96 1.92 -27.26
CA ASN A 568 -14.51 0.96 -28.22
C ASN A 568 -15.53 0.01 -27.60
N GLN A 569 -15.30 -0.42 -26.35
CA GLN A 569 -16.22 -1.28 -25.60
C GLN A 569 -17.58 -0.60 -25.32
N LEU A 570 -17.61 0.72 -25.21
CA LEU A 570 -18.84 1.48 -24.89
C LEU A 570 -19.57 1.99 -26.13
N TYR A 571 -18.85 2.29 -27.22
CA TYR A 571 -19.38 3.02 -28.37
C TYR A 571 -19.25 2.29 -29.72
N GLU A 572 -18.93 0.99 -29.72
CA GLU A 572 -18.92 0.13 -30.92
C GLU A 572 -18.11 0.72 -32.10
N ASN A 573 -16.83 1.05 -31.86
CA ASN A 573 -15.89 1.62 -32.84
C ASN A 573 -16.23 3.00 -33.43
N LYS A 574 -17.19 3.74 -32.87
CA LYS A 574 -17.36 5.16 -33.24
C LYS A 574 -16.05 5.96 -33.00
N GLY A 575 -15.78 6.96 -33.85
CA GLY A 575 -14.60 7.82 -33.74
C GLY A 575 -13.26 7.15 -34.09
N GLU A 576 -13.27 5.98 -34.76
CA GLU A 576 -12.04 5.30 -35.19
C GLU A 576 -11.24 6.12 -36.21
N ALA A 577 -11.92 6.73 -37.18
CA ALA A 577 -11.28 7.62 -38.16
C ALA A 577 -10.55 8.79 -37.47
N ASP A 578 -11.20 9.46 -36.51
CA ASP A 578 -10.62 10.59 -35.79
C ASP A 578 -9.39 10.16 -34.95
N PHE A 579 -9.47 8.98 -34.32
CA PHE A 579 -8.33 8.43 -33.58
C PHE A 579 -7.16 8.09 -34.51
N MET A 580 -7.44 7.39 -35.61
CA MET A 580 -6.42 7.05 -36.60
C MET A 580 -5.74 8.30 -37.16
N GLU A 581 -6.53 9.32 -37.49
CA GLU A 581 -6.02 10.60 -38.00
C GLU A 581 -5.21 11.34 -36.93
N SER A 582 -5.62 11.30 -35.65
CA SER A 582 -4.85 11.89 -34.56
C SER A 582 -3.49 11.23 -34.38
N LEU A 583 -3.42 9.90 -34.49
CA LEU A 583 -2.14 9.17 -34.44
C LEU A 583 -1.26 9.45 -35.67
N ARG A 584 -1.85 9.48 -36.88
CA ARG A 584 -1.11 9.86 -38.10
C ARG A 584 -0.47 11.23 -37.94
N ASN A 585 -1.25 12.22 -37.47
CA ASN A 585 -0.76 13.57 -37.23
C ASN A 585 0.35 13.62 -36.17
N LEU A 586 0.31 12.77 -35.15
CA LEU A 586 1.41 12.66 -34.18
C LEU A 586 2.69 12.08 -34.81
N PHE A 587 2.58 11.06 -35.66
CA PHE A 587 3.73 10.53 -36.41
C PHE A 587 4.29 11.55 -37.40
N THR A 588 3.44 12.33 -38.06
CA THR A 588 3.89 13.47 -38.88
C THR A 588 4.69 14.47 -38.05
N SER A 589 4.21 14.84 -36.85
CA SER A 589 4.96 15.69 -35.93
C SER A 589 6.33 15.09 -35.53
N PHE A 590 6.41 13.77 -35.30
CA PHE A 590 7.69 13.10 -35.06
C PHE A 590 8.62 13.19 -36.27
N ASN A 591 8.09 13.00 -37.48
CA ASN A 591 8.87 13.10 -38.73
C ASN A 591 9.44 14.51 -38.92
N ASP A 592 8.64 15.54 -38.67
CA ASP A 592 9.06 16.94 -38.73
C ASP A 592 10.13 17.25 -37.68
N MET A 593 9.96 16.75 -36.46
CA MET A 593 10.96 16.85 -35.39
C MET A 593 12.28 16.20 -35.82
N MET A 594 12.25 14.99 -36.40
CA MET A 594 13.44 14.27 -36.86
C MET A 594 14.17 15.01 -38.00
N ASN A 595 13.42 15.63 -38.91
CA ASN A 595 13.96 16.36 -40.05
C ASN A 595 14.49 17.77 -39.71
N SER A 596 14.15 18.33 -38.55
CA SER A 596 14.62 19.66 -38.13
C SER A 596 16.16 19.74 -38.02
N ASN A 597 16.79 20.86 -38.39
CA ASN A 597 18.25 21.03 -38.28
C ASN A 597 18.74 21.53 -36.92
N SER A 598 17.85 21.54 -35.91
CA SER A 598 18.12 22.11 -34.59
C SER A 598 19.08 21.25 -33.77
N GLU A 599 20.26 21.77 -33.41
CA GLU A 599 21.27 21.04 -32.61
C GLU A 599 20.76 20.72 -31.20
N ASN A 600 19.91 21.58 -30.63
CA ASN A 600 19.36 21.43 -29.29
C ASN A 600 18.43 20.20 -29.16
N THR A 601 17.92 19.66 -30.28
CA THR A 601 16.99 18.53 -30.28
C THR A 601 17.68 17.17 -30.38
N GLY A 602 19.01 17.11 -30.49
CA GLY A 602 19.75 15.86 -30.72
C GLY A 602 19.49 14.76 -29.68
N MET A 603 19.41 15.12 -28.40
CA MET A 603 19.09 14.16 -27.33
C MET A 603 17.66 13.62 -27.43
N VAL A 604 16.70 14.47 -27.79
CA VAL A 604 15.30 14.08 -27.96
C VAL A 604 15.15 13.16 -29.16
N LYS A 605 15.83 13.44 -30.28
CA LYS A 605 15.85 12.57 -31.47
C LYS A 605 16.41 11.18 -31.15
N GLY A 606 17.51 11.14 -30.40
CA GLY A 606 18.08 9.87 -29.92
C GLY A 606 17.12 9.13 -28.98
N ALA A 607 16.40 9.84 -28.11
CA ALA A 607 15.38 9.25 -27.24
C ALA A 607 14.17 8.75 -28.04
N ALA A 608 13.72 9.47 -29.06
CA ALA A 608 12.62 9.04 -29.93
C ALA A 608 12.97 7.72 -30.64
N LEU A 609 14.19 7.60 -31.20
CA LEU A 609 14.65 6.35 -31.81
C LEU A 609 14.70 5.18 -30.82
N LYS A 610 14.94 5.44 -29.53
CA LYS A 610 14.97 4.40 -28.49
C LYS A 610 13.59 3.99 -27.98
N TYR A 611 12.67 4.94 -27.82
CA TYR A 611 11.40 4.71 -27.11
C TYR A 611 10.18 4.64 -28.04
N VAL A 612 10.24 5.16 -29.26
CA VAL A 612 9.12 5.00 -30.22
C VAL A 612 8.92 3.54 -30.62
N PRO A 613 9.95 2.70 -30.84
CA PRO A 613 9.74 1.27 -31.12
C PRO A 613 9.03 0.50 -30.01
N THR A 614 9.16 0.92 -28.75
CA THR A 614 8.58 0.18 -27.62
C THR A 614 7.05 0.24 -27.59
N ILE A 615 6.43 1.20 -28.28
CA ILE A 615 4.97 1.37 -28.32
C ILE A 615 4.28 0.41 -29.30
N VAL A 616 5.04 -0.26 -30.17
CA VAL A 616 4.53 -1.06 -31.29
C VAL A 616 3.52 -2.11 -30.83
N ASN A 617 3.87 -2.87 -29.79
CA ASN A 617 3.06 -4.00 -29.32
C ASN A 617 1.74 -3.55 -28.67
N ASP A 618 1.68 -2.32 -28.16
CA ASP A 618 0.45 -1.73 -27.62
C ASP A 618 -0.39 -1.11 -28.73
N VAL A 619 0.22 -0.32 -29.64
CA VAL A 619 -0.50 0.41 -30.69
C VAL A 619 -1.17 -0.53 -31.69
N LYS A 620 -0.56 -1.69 -32.02
CA LYS A 620 -1.14 -2.69 -32.91
C LYS A 620 -2.51 -3.24 -32.45
N LEU A 621 -2.86 -3.07 -31.16
CA LEU A 621 -4.15 -3.52 -30.62
C LEU A 621 -5.32 -2.65 -31.08
N VAL A 622 -5.04 -1.41 -31.52
CA VAL A 622 -6.05 -0.40 -31.86
C VAL A 622 -5.78 0.30 -33.20
N PHE A 623 -4.74 -0.10 -33.93
CA PHE A 623 -4.31 0.51 -35.19
C PHE A 623 -3.89 -0.57 -36.18
N ASP A 624 -4.15 -0.33 -37.47
CA ASP A 624 -3.81 -1.28 -38.54
C ASP A 624 -2.28 -1.52 -38.63
N PRO A 625 -1.80 -2.77 -38.49
CA PRO A 625 -0.37 -3.08 -38.51
C PRO A 625 0.34 -2.68 -39.80
N LYS A 626 -0.34 -2.75 -40.95
CA LYS A 626 0.23 -2.42 -42.26
C LYS A 626 0.45 -0.92 -42.40
N GLU A 627 -0.54 -0.11 -42.02
CA GLU A 627 -0.42 1.35 -41.97
C GLU A 627 0.62 1.79 -40.92
N LEU A 628 0.67 1.14 -39.75
CA LEU A 628 1.70 1.42 -38.75
C LEU A 628 3.12 1.20 -39.30
N SER A 629 3.32 0.11 -40.05
CA SER A 629 4.59 -0.20 -40.70
C SER A 629 5.04 0.87 -41.69
N LYS A 630 4.09 1.50 -42.40
CA LYS A 630 4.37 2.65 -43.29
C LYS A 630 4.83 3.89 -42.49
N LEU A 631 4.15 4.20 -41.38
CA LEU A 631 4.50 5.34 -40.52
C LEU A 631 5.90 5.18 -39.91
N PHE A 632 6.24 3.98 -39.42
CA PHE A 632 7.58 3.68 -38.92
C PHE A 632 8.64 3.78 -40.03
N THR A 633 8.33 3.29 -41.24
CA THR A 633 9.24 3.42 -42.39
C THR A 633 9.53 4.88 -42.70
N GLU A 634 8.52 5.75 -42.72
CA GLU A 634 8.69 7.18 -42.93
C GLU A 634 9.55 7.81 -41.81
N PHE A 635 9.27 7.46 -40.55
CA PHE A 635 10.02 7.93 -39.39
C PHE A 635 11.52 7.61 -39.47
N ILE A 636 11.88 6.38 -39.85
CA ILE A 636 13.28 5.95 -40.01
C ILE A 636 13.95 6.67 -41.19
N LEU A 637 13.23 6.94 -42.28
CA LEU A 637 13.77 7.64 -43.44
C LEU A 637 14.02 9.14 -43.17
N LYS A 638 13.30 9.74 -42.22
CA LYS A 638 13.45 11.15 -41.82
C LYS A 638 14.59 11.39 -40.81
N VAL A 639 15.32 10.35 -40.43
CA VAL A 639 16.52 10.48 -39.58
C VAL A 639 17.66 11.16 -40.36
N PRO A 640 18.29 12.23 -39.83
CA PRO A 640 19.37 12.95 -40.53
C PRO A 640 20.55 12.03 -40.89
N LEU A 641 21.01 12.11 -42.13
CA LEU A 641 22.13 11.30 -42.62
C LEU A 641 23.43 11.60 -41.85
N GLY A 642 24.16 10.55 -41.49
CA GLY A 642 25.46 10.66 -40.80
C GLY A 642 25.39 11.06 -39.31
N ARG A 643 24.20 11.27 -38.74
CA ARG A 643 23.99 11.47 -37.30
C ARG A 643 23.11 10.34 -36.76
N LEU A 644 23.28 9.98 -35.49
CA LEU A 644 22.47 8.96 -34.80
C LEU A 644 22.44 7.58 -35.49
N VAL A 645 23.49 7.23 -36.26
CA VAL A 645 23.54 5.99 -37.04
C VAL A 645 23.33 4.76 -36.17
N LYS A 646 24.02 4.70 -35.02
CA LYS A 646 23.87 3.62 -34.06
C LYS A 646 22.43 3.51 -33.54
N GLN A 647 21.85 4.62 -33.08
CA GLN A 647 20.48 4.64 -32.55
C GLN A 647 19.44 4.28 -33.62
N LYS A 648 19.70 4.62 -34.89
CA LYS A 648 18.85 4.24 -36.02
C LYS A 648 18.88 2.73 -36.26
N LEU A 649 20.06 2.12 -36.20
CA LEU A 649 20.22 0.65 -36.33
C LEU A 649 19.62 -0.09 -35.13
N ASP A 650 19.86 0.40 -33.91
CA ASP A 650 19.25 -0.16 -32.69
C ASP A 650 17.71 -0.10 -32.77
N CYS A 651 17.14 1.01 -33.25
CA CYS A 651 15.70 1.16 -33.50
C CYS A 651 15.14 0.14 -34.50
N LEU A 652 15.88 -0.14 -35.59
CA LEU A 652 15.50 -1.19 -36.55
C LEU A 652 15.55 -2.58 -35.93
N ILE A 653 16.54 -2.85 -35.07
CA ILE A 653 16.65 -4.11 -34.32
C ILE A 653 15.42 -4.28 -33.40
N ASP A 654 15.02 -3.22 -32.69
CA ASP A 654 13.83 -3.26 -31.83
C ASP A 654 12.54 -3.51 -32.63
N ILE A 655 12.43 -2.98 -33.86
CA ILE A 655 11.30 -3.27 -34.76
C ILE A 655 11.29 -4.73 -35.21
N VAL A 656 12.45 -5.33 -35.51
CA VAL A 656 12.57 -6.75 -35.89
C VAL A 656 12.13 -7.67 -34.75
N HIS A 657 12.46 -7.32 -33.51
CA HIS A 657 12.02 -8.05 -32.31
C HIS A 657 10.55 -7.82 -31.95
N SER A 658 9.89 -6.84 -32.56
CA SER A 658 8.48 -6.57 -32.33
C SER A 658 7.58 -7.53 -33.09
N ASP A 659 6.31 -7.65 -32.66
CA ASP A 659 5.36 -8.54 -33.32
C ASP A 659 5.00 -8.08 -34.75
N LEU A 660 5.28 -6.82 -35.13
CA LEU A 660 5.03 -6.35 -36.51
C LEU A 660 5.83 -7.16 -37.52
N PHE A 661 7.09 -7.48 -37.23
CA PHE A 661 7.96 -8.18 -38.18
C PHE A 661 7.60 -9.67 -38.33
N THR A 662 6.72 -10.20 -37.48
CA THR A 662 6.17 -11.56 -37.64
C THR A 662 5.10 -11.63 -38.72
N HIS A 663 4.44 -10.51 -39.04
CA HIS A 663 3.39 -10.44 -40.06
C HIS A 663 3.96 -10.31 -41.47
N HIS A 664 3.46 -11.15 -42.40
CA HIS A 664 3.89 -11.16 -43.80
C HIS A 664 3.82 -9.77 -44.46
N ASP A 665 2.67 -9.10 -44.42
CA ASP A 665 2.44 -7.80 -45.06
C ASP A 665 3.32 -6.67 -44.51
N CYS A 666 3.70 -6.76 -43.24
CA CYS A 666 4.57 -5.78 -42.59
C CYS A 666 6.04 -5.99 -43.01
N ARG A 667 6.47 -7.25 -43.18
CA ARG A 667 7.82 -7.57 -43.69
C ARG A 667 8.04 -7.06 -45.10
N GLU A 668 7.03 -7.12 -45.96
CA GLU A 668 7.11 -6.57 -47.33
C GLU A 668 7.41 -5.06 -47.32
N ILE A 669 7.00 -4.34 -46.28
CA ILE A 669 7.27 -2.91 -46.10
C ILE A 669 8.66 -2.68 -45.49
N PHE A 670 9.01 -3.42 -44.43
CA PHE A 670 10.25 -3.20 -43.69
C PHE A 670 11.51 -3.76 -44.35
N LEU A 671 11.44 -4.91 -45.03
CA LEU A 671 12.62 -5.55 -45.61
C LEU A 671 13.31 -4.70 -46.69
N PRO A 672 12.60 -4.06 -47.64
CA PRO A 672 13.24 -3.15 -48.58
C PRO A 672 13.98 -2.01 -47.88
N LEU A 673 13.37 -1.39 -46.86
CA LEU A 673 13.98 -0.34 -46.05
C LEU A 673 15.25 -0.85 -45.34
N MET A 674 15.15 -1.94 -44.59
CA MET A 674 16.23 -2.48 -43.77
C MET A 674 17.41 -2.92 -44.64
N THR A 675 17.15 -3.60 -45.77
CA THR A 675 18.20 -4.02 -46.70
C THR A 675 18.90 -2.83 -47.35
N ASP A 676 18.18 -1.78 -47.75
CA ASP A 676 18.80 -0.58 -48.33
C ASP A 676 19.65 0.18 -47.30
N GLN A 677 19.19 0.27 -46.04
CA GLN A 677 19.98 0.86 -44.95
C GLN A 677 21.23 0.04 -44.61
N LEU A 678 21.08 -1.29 -44.49
CA LEU A 678 22.21 -2.20 -44.25
C LEU A 678 23.25 -2.08 -45.35
N LYS A 679 22.83 -2.09 -46.62
CA LYS A 679 23.74 -1.94 -47.76
C LYS A 679 24.53 -0.64 -47.67
N PHE A 680 23.83 0.48 -47.45
CA PHE A 680 24.44 1.80 -47.38
C PHE A 680 25.47 1.92 -46.24
N HIS A 681 25.13 1.47 -45.03
CA HIS A 681 26.03 1.57 -43.86
C HIS A 681 27.19 0.57 -43.93
N LEU A 682 26.98 -0.64 -44.45
CA LEU A 682 28.05 -1.60 -44.69
C LEU A 682 29.06 -1.11 -45.75
N GLU A 683 28.59 -0.50 -46.84
CA GLU A 683 29.46 0.08 -47.88
C GLU A 683 30.30 1.26 -47.33
N LYS A 684 29.72 2.07 -46.45
CA LYS A 684 30.42 3.18 -45.77
C LYS A 684 31.25 2.77 -44.56
N ARG A 685 31.16 1.52 -44.11
CA ARG A 685 31.77 0.98 -42.88
C ARG A 685 31.35 1.73 -41.61
N GLU A 686 30.11 2.21 -41.57
CA GLU A 686 29.52 2.86 -40.40
C GLU A 686 28.87 1.80 -39.49
N GLU A 687 29.26 1.75 -38.21
CA GLU A 687 28.69 0.86 -37.19
C GLU A 687 28.51 -0.62 -37.66
N PRO A 688 29.59 -1.30 -38.13
CA PRO A 688 29.48 -2.64 -38.71
C PRO A 688 28.91 -3.68 -37.73
N LYS A 689 29.14 -3.51 -36.42
CA LYS A 689 28.61 -4.40 -35.38
C LYS A 689 27.08 -4.36 -35.32
N ALA A 690 26.49 -3.17 -35.33
CA ALA A 690 25.04 -3.00 -35.31
C ALA A 690 24.40 -3.49 -36.62
N CYS A 691 25.08 -3.29 -37.77
CA CYS A 691 24.64 -3.84 -39.05
C CYS A 691 24.62 -5.39 -39.05
N CYS A 692 25.65 -6.03 -38.49
CA CYS A 692 25.70 -7.49 -38.38
C CYS A 692 24.61 -8.02 -37.45
N GLN A 693 24.39 -7.36 -36.30
CA GLN A 693 23.31 -7.72 -35.38
C GLN A 693 21.94 -7.63 -36.06
N LEU A 694 21.63 -6.50 -36.70
CA LEU A 694 20.36 -6.32 -37.42
C LEU A 694 20.15 -7.39 -38.50
N LEU A 695 21.18 -7.70 -39.29
CA LEU A 695 21.08 -8.76 -40.31
C LEU A 695 20.87 -10.14 -39.68
N SER A 696 21.55 -10.43 -38.57
CA SER A 696 21.36 -11.66 -37.80
C SER A 696 19.93 -11.80 -37.30
N ASP A 697 19.39 -10.76 -36.66
CA ASP A 697 18.05 -10.78 -36.07
C ASP A 697 16.96 -10.90 -37.15
N ILE A 698 17.16 -10.25 -38.31
CA ILE A 698 16.26 -10.42 -39.48
C ILE A 698 16.23 -11.87 -39.92
N LEU A 699 17.41 -12.49 -40.11
CA LEU A 699 17.50 -13.88 -40.55
C LEU A 699 16.95 -14.86 -39.51
N GLU A 700 17.20 -14.61 -38.22
CA GLU A 700 16.64 -15.41 -37.13
C GLU A 700 15.12 -15.43 -37.19
N VAL A 701 14.48 -14.26 -37.35
CA VAL A 701 13.02 -14.21 -37.49
C VAL A 701 12.55 -14.88 -38.79
N LEU A 702 13.24 -14.71 -39.91
CA LEU A 702 12.85 -15.34 -41.19
C LEU A 702 13.00 -16.87 -41.20
N TYR A 703 13.89 -17.42 -40.36
CA TYR A 703 14.12 -18.86 -40.23
C TYR A 703 13.14 -19.54 -39.26
N ARG A 704 12.40 -18.76 -38.47
CA ARG A 704 11.38 -19.29 -37.58
C ARG A 704 10.24 -19.95 -38.36
N LYS A 705 9.74 -21.08 -37.86
CA LYS A 705 8.68 -21.86 -38.52
C LYS A 705 7.27 -21.28 -38.31
N ASP A 706 7.10 -20.36 -37.36
CA ASP A 706 5.82 -19.80 -36.95
C ASP A 706 5.45 -18.48 -37.65
N VAL A 707 6.31 -17.96 -38.53
CA VAL A 707 6.13 -16.63 -39.15
C VAL A 707 5.64 -16.67 -40.60
N GLY A 708 5.04 -17.78 -41.05
CA GLY A 708 4.50 -17.90 -42.42
C GLY A 708 5.56 -17.97 -43.53
N PRO A 709 5.22 -17.70 -44.80
CA PRO A 709 6.15 -17.86 -45.92
C PRO A 709 7.27 -16.81 -45.90
N THR A 710 8.52 -17.27 -45.98
CA THR A 710 9.74 -16.43 -45.89
C THR A 710 10.70 -16.58 -47.07
N GLN A 711 10.47 -17.52 -47.99
CA GLN A 711 11.37 -17.79 -49.13
C GLN A 711 11.66 -16.55 -49.98
N TRP A 712 10.62 -15.81 -50.36
CA TRP A 712 10.76 -14.56 -51.12
C TRP A 712 11.54 -13.48 -50.34
N HIS A 713 11.31 -13.40 -49.03
CA HIS A 713 11.99 -12.46 -48.15
C HIS A 713 13.50 -12.76 -48.04
N VAL A 714 13.87 -14.03 -47.92
CA VAL A 714 15.27 -14.48 -47.92
C VAL A 714 15.93 -14.15 -49.26
N GLN A 715 15.24 -14.40 -50.38
CA GLN A 715 15.76 -14.07 -51.71
C GLN A 715 16.09 -12.57 -51.84
N ILE A 716 15.21 -11.67 -51.36
CA ILE A 716 15.47 -10.22 -51.36
C ILE A 716 16.74 -9.87 -50.57
N VAL A 717 16.91 -10.47 -49.38
CA VAL A 717 18.08 -10.24 -48.53
C VAL A 717 19.35 -10.70 -49.25
N MET A 718 19.33 -11.86 -49.89
CA MET A 718 20.45 -12.38 -50.68
C MET A 718 20.84 -11.46 -51.82
N GLU A 719 19.89 -11.14 -52.71
CA GLU A 719 20.14 -10.38 -53.92
C GLU A 719 20.70 -8.99 -53.61
N LYS A 720 20.22 -8.36 -52.53
CA LYS A 720 20.65 -7.01 -52.15
C LYS A 720 21.93 -6.96 -51.32
N LEU A 721 22.16 -7.91 -50.42
CA LEU A 721 23.21 -7.80 -49.39
C LEU A 721 24.38 -8.77 -49.55
N LEU A 722 24.23 -9.91 -50.21
CA LEU A 722 25.26 -10.97 -50.25
C LEU A 722 26.63 -10.44 -50.70
N ARG A 723 26.66 -9.70 -51.81
CA ARG A 723 27.91 -9.13 -52.36
C ARG A 723 28.54 -8.10 -51.41
N THR A 724 27.71 -7.29 -50.77
CA THR A 724 28.17 -6.24 -49.85
C THR A 724 28.71 -6.86 -48.57
N VAL A 725 27.99 -7.81 -47.97
CA VAL A 725 28.43 -8.57 -46.79
C VAL A 725 29.74 -9.32 -47.08
N ASN A 726 29.85 -10.00 -48.22
CA ASN A 726 31.08 -10.67 -48.65
C ASN A 726 32.28 -9.72 -48.69
N ARG A 727 32.12 -8.55 -49.31
CA ARG A 727 33.18 -7.53 -49.37
C ARG A 727 33.54 -6.99 -48.00
N THR A 728 32.55 -6.73 -47.15
CA THR A 728 32.79 -6.21 -45.80
C THR A 728 33.55 -7.22 -44.96
N VAL A 729 33.17 -8.50 -44.96
CA VAL A 729 33.86 -9.57 -44.22
C VAL A 729 35.28 -9.81 -44.72
N ILE A 730 35.50 -9.83 -46.04
CA ILE A 730 36.86 -9.94 -46.61
C ILE A 730 37.74 -8.76 -46.15
N SER A 731 37.14 -7.58 -45.98
CA SER A 731 37.86 -6.39 -45.53
C SER A 731 38.10 -6.31 -44.02
N MET A 732 37.37 -7.11 -43.22
CA MET A 732 37.62 -7.27 -41.79
C MET A 732 38.79 -8.26 -41.63
N GLY A 733 39.95 -7.78 -41.14
CA GLY A 733 41.11 -8.64 -40.91
C GLY A 733 40.85 -9.72 -39.85
N ARG A 734 41.59 -10.84 -39.90
CA ARG A 734 41.40 -12.06 -39.08
C ARG A 734 41.35 -11.86 -37.56
N ASP A 735 41.86 -10.74 -37.06
CA ASP A 735 41.88 -10.38 -35.63
C ASP A 735 40.63 -9.62 -35.16
N SER A 736 39.66 -9.37 -36.05
CA SER A 736 38.42 -8.69 -35.70
C SER A 736 37.50 -9.60 -34.87
N PRO A 737 37.07 -9.18 -33.67
CA PRO A 737 36.14 -9.95 -32.83
C PRO A 737 34.73 -10.07 -33.46
N HIS A 738 34.49 -9.44 -34.63
CA HIS A 738 33.22 -9.41 -35.34
C HIS A 738 33.15 -10.37 -36.53
N ILE A 739 34.25 -11.04 -36.86
CA ILE A 739 34.30 -12.04 -37.93
C ILE A 739 33.37 -13.22 -37.65
N VAL A 740 33.30 -13.70 -36.40
CA VAL A 740 32.50 -14.88 -36.05
C VAL A 740 31.01 -14.64 -36.33
N SER A 741 30.45 -13.55 -35.81
CA SER A 741 29.04 -13.16 -36.07
C SER A 741 28.76 -12.94 -37.56
N SER A 742 29.72 -12.39 -38.31
CA SER A 742 29.55 -12.17 -39.76
C SER A 742 29.65 -13.48 -40.57
N LEU A 743 30.47 -14.43 -40.11
CA LEU A 743 30.60 -15.77 -40.70
C LEU A 743 29.38 -16.65 -40.39
N ASP A 744 28.78 -16.52 -39.20
CA ASP A 744 27.53 -17.20 -38.86
C ASP A 744 26.38 -16.72 -39.76
N VAL A 745 26.29 -15.41 -39.99
CA VAL A 745 25.36 -14.82 -40.96
C VAL A 745 25.62 -15.34 -42.38
N MET A 746 26.88 -15.41 -42.83
CA MET A 746 27.21 -16.02 -44.12
C MET A 746 26.80 -17.50 -44.19
N LYS A 747 27.01 -18.25 -43.12
CA LYS A 747 26.68 -19.67 -43.08
C LYS A 747 25.18 -19.89 -43.22
N VAL A 748 24.37 -19.13 -42.48
CA VAL A 748 22.90 -19.14 -42.62
C VAL A 748 22.50 -18.76 -44.04
N LEU A 749 23.15 -17.76 -44.64
CA LEU A 749 22.84 -17.36 -46.01
C LEU A 749 23.25 -18.41 -47.06
N VAL A 750 24.29 -19.19 -46.78
CA VAL A 750 24.81 -20.22 -47.69
C VAL A 750 24.06 -21.56 -47.54
N ASP A 751 23.56 -21.89 -46.35
CA ASP A 751 22.84 -23.15 -46.09
C ASP A 751 21.45 -23.20 -46.78
N ASP A 752 20.82 -22.06 -47.09
CA ASP A 752 19.57 -21.99 -47.87
C ASP A 752 19.78 -22.18 -49.39
N LEU A 753 21.03 -22.19 -49.86
CA LEU A 753 21.37 -22.65 -51.21
C LEU A 753 21.43 -24.18 -51.20
N HIS A 754 20.41 -24.84 -51.76
CA HIS A 754 20.70 -26.11 -52.42
C HIS A 754 21.74 -25.82 -53.51
N TYR A 755 22.81 -26.60 -53.52
CA TYR A 755 24.02 -26.56 -54.35
C TYR A 755 23.87 -26.24 -55.87
N GLY A 756 22.67 -26.06 -56.41
CA GLY A 756 22.41 -25.82 -57.84
C GLY A 756 22.60 -24.37 -58.32
N ASP A 757 22.31 -23.36 -57.49
CA ASP A 757 22.31 -21.96 -57.95
C ASP A 757 23.67 -21.25 -57.78
N MET A 758 24.63 -21.88 -57.11
CA MET A 758 25.99 -21.35 -56.94
C MET A 758 26.86 -21.51 -58.21
N LEU A 759 26.36 -22.15 -59.26
CA LEU A 759 27.07 -22.38 -60.53
C LEU A 759 26.75 -21.34 -61.62
N LEU A 760 25.86 -20.37 -61.36
CA LEU A 760 25.42 -19.36 -62.32
C LEU A 760 25.63 -17.89 -61.88
N LEU A 761 26.27 -17.65 -60.73
CA LEU A 761 26.72 -16.33 -60.23
C LEU A 761 28.22 -16.38 -59.92
#